data_AF-A0A3C0R289-F1
#
_entry.id   AF-A0A3C0R289-F1
#
_cell.length_a   1.000
_cell.length_b   1.000
_cell.length_c   1.000
_cell.angle_alpha   90.00
_cell.angle_beta   90.00
_cell.angle_gamma   90.00
#
_symmetry.space_group_name_H-M   'P 1'
#
loop_
_entity.id
_entity.type
_entity.pdbx_description
1 polymer ?
#
loop_
_entity_poly.entity_id
_entity_poly.type
_entity_poly.pdbx_seq_one_letter_code
_entity_poly.pdbx_strand_id
1 'polypeptide(L)'
;DKMDFEIGQRHNLPILDVLTPDGRINCPAVPELHGLDRFEARKKAAELLKERGLLSKVEPYENNVGFSERSEVPIEPRVSEQWFLRYPKTKEALGVVRDHLIRFFPAHWEKVYAQWLENIQDWCISRQVWWGHRIPAWYKNVGQVSNLPSEDFRGFDEFADVEVTRRRLPHWKQQDATYFVTFRLADSLPANKLAQLEAERKQWLARHKDSWSDVKKREYDEKFSAQIEDWLDAGHGSCLLKEPRAAKIVADVLKHFAGERYQLFSWVVMSNHVHVLLRPTAGHDLRDILHSWKRFTARRINELLGRSGQLWQRESYDHIVRDEAELHRIADYIETNPDKAGIKVAPVSKLQTEESQVENLRHSDVRVQIESPGEGWTQDPDTLDTWFSSWLWAYETMDEETRRKFYPTSVLVTAPDIIFFWVARMIIAGLEFKPGKNERIEDNIPFRDVFFTGLIRDQQGRKMSKSLGNSPDPLELIDKYGADGLRFGLMRIAPSGQDIRFDEKQIEEGRNFATKLWNAARFRQMHGKSAAAPKIDNERLSIFAVEVLARLNETIDAVEAAYGEYQFSAVAQHLYDFFWSDYCDWFVEAAKTDIFGEDESRKQSALAVMDCVLSAFLRLLHPFMPHITEELWSLLGFGTKSIQFETPPKKFGLDDVDLARKRSLVAAIYETVQAGRNLRAEAKVSSSTKARFILRADETQISDHLPAISRLLNAEEVILDPKHKSEPGIPVALTPLGEILLAITKADKAAERARLDKEIAKLEAELRTVEGKLKNKSFVERAPAAVVGEHRQRQKDFSAQLARLKQARDTA
;
A
#
# COMPACT_ATOMS: atom_id res chain seq x y z
N ASP A 1 1.71 26.28 -9.95
CA ASP A 1 1.75 25.11 -10.87
C ASP A 1 3.22 24.72 -11.12
N LYS A 2 3.50 23.45 -11.48
CA LYS A 2 4.87 22.97 -11.70
C LYS A 2 5.50 23.58 -12.95
N MET A 3 4.77 23.63 -14.06
CA MET A 3 5.25 24.19 -15.32
C MET A 3 5.51 25.69 -15.18
N ASP A 4 4.62 26.40 -14.50
CA ASP A 4 4.80 27.83 -14.20
C ASP A 4 6.06 28.09 -13.36
N PHE A 5 6.32 27.24 -12.35
CA PHE A 5 7.52 27.34 -11.52
C PHE A 5 8.80 27.11 -12.35
N GLU A 6 8.80 26.08 -13.22
CA GLU A 6 9.95 25.79 -14.10
C GLU A 6 10.17 26.89 -15.15
N ILE A 7 9.11 27.47 -15.73
CA ILE A 7 9.21 28.64 -16.61
C ILE A 7 9.76 29.82 -15.82
N GLY A 8 9.22 30.09 -14.62
CA GLY A 8 9.65 31.16 -13.75
C GLY A 8 11.13 31.08 -13.42
N GLN A 9 11.63 29.90 -13.04
CA GLN A 9 13.05 29.69 -12.80
C GLN A 9 13.90 29.89 -14.06
N ARG A 10 13.50 29.34 -15.22
CA ARG A 10 14.24 29.52 -16.48
C ARG A 10 14.35 30.98 -16.92
N HIS A 11 13.36 31.79 -16.59
CA HIS A 11 13.31 33.21 -16.92
C HIS A 11 13.65 34.14 -15.74
N ASN A 12 14.08 33.57 -14.61
CA ASN A 12 14.46 34.29 -13.40
C ASN A 12 13.37 35.25 -12.88
N LEU A 13 12.11 34.80 -12.93
CA LEU A 13 10.95 35.55 -12.44
C LEU A 13 10.83 35.44 -10.91
N PRO A 14 10.29 36.47 -10.23
CA PRO A 14 10.02 36.40 -8.80
C PRO A 14 8.97 35.31 -8.50
N ILE A 15 9.23 34.53 -7.46
CA ILE A 15 8.29 33.52 -6.95
C ILE A 15 7.29 34.23 -6.02
N LEU A 16 6.01 34.18 -6.37
CA LEU A 16 4.93 34.76 -5.59
C LEU A 16 4.04 33.64 -5.06
N ASP A 17 3.98 33.49 -3.73
CA ASP A 17 3.05 32.57 -3.07
C ASP A 17 1.78 33.35 -2.68
N VAL A 18 0.64 32.93 -3.23
CA VAL A 18 -0.67 33.56 -3.01
C VAL A 18 -1.58 32.68 -2.16
N LEU A 19 -1.10 31.55 -1.65
CA LEU A 19 -1.87 30.63 -0.83
C LEU A 19 -1.26 30.47 0.57
N THR A 20 -2.09 30.54 1.59
CA THR A 20 -1.73 30.09 2.94
C THR A 20 -1.77 28.55 3.01
N PRO A 21 -1.15 27.93 4.04
CA PRO A 21 -1.17 26.47 4.21
C PRO A 21 -2.57 25.85 4.31
N ASP A 22 -3.56 26.59 4.82
CA ASP A 22 -4.98 26.16 4.90
C ASP A 22 -5.78 26.45 3.62
N GLY A 23 -5.13 26.91 2.55
CA GLY A 23 -5.76 27.11 1.23
C GLY A 23 -6.53 28.41 1.08
N ARG A 24 -6.24 29.43 1.90
CA ARG A 24 -6.78 30.79 1.77
C ARG A 24 -5.88 31.69 0.95
N ILE A 25 -6.43 32.77 0.40
CA ILE A 25 -5.66 33.71 -0.42
C ILE A 25 -4.78 34.63 0.44
N ASN A 26 -3.47 34.57 0.22
CA ASN A 26 -2.48 35.51 0.73
C ASN A 26 -2.17 36.61 -0.30
N CYS A 27 -3.06 37.60 -0.44
CA CYS A 27 -2.83 38.75 -1.31
C CYS A 27 -3.31 40.06 -0.66
N PRO A 28 -2.58 40.63 0.31
CA PRO A 28 -2.97 41.88 0.98
C PRO A 28 -3.19 43.07 0.02
N ALA A 29 -2.57 43.04 -1.16
CA ALA A 29 -2.73 44.05 -2.20
C ALA A 29 -4.13 44.07 -2.84
N VAL A 30 -4.91 42.99 -2.69
CA VAL A 30 -6.31 42.89 -3.12
C VAL A 30 -7.16 42.50 -1.91
N PRO A 31 -7.52 43.45 -1.03
CA PRO A 31 -8.24 43.18 0.22
C PRO A 31 -9.56 42.42 0.02
N GLU A 32 -10.19 42.58 -1.14
CA GLU A 32 -11.43 41.88 -1.48
C GLU A 32 -11.24 40.37 -1.62
N LEU A 33 -10.03 39.89 -1.93
CA LEU A 33 -9.71 38.48 -2.08
C LEU A 33 -8.93 37.92 -0.89
N HIS A 34 -8.17 38.75 -0.17
CA HIS A 34 -7.34 38.31 0.94
C HIS A 34 -8.14 37.60 2.04
N GLY A 35 -7.66 36.43 2.49
CA GLY A 35 -8.27 35.62 3.56
C GLY A 35 -9.45 34.73 3.13
N LEU A 36 -9.97 34.89 1.92
CA LEU A 36 -11.02 34.02 1.39
C LEU A 36 -10.50 32.61 1.09
N ASP A 37 -11.39 31.61 1.21
CA ASP A 37 -11.11 30.26 0.69
C ASP A 37 -10.88 30.33 -0.83
N ARG A 38 -9.95 29.51 -1.33
CA ARG A 38 -9.57 29.47 -2.75
C ARG A 38 -10.73 29.33 -3.74
N PHE A 39 -11.79 28.59 -3.40
CA PHE A 39 -12.92 28.40 -4.31
C PHE A 39 -13.84 29.62 -4.31
N GLU A 40 -14.04 30.24 -3.15
CA GLU A 40 -14.78 31.49 -3.01
C GLU A 40 -14.04 32.63 -3.70
N ALA A 41 -12.74 32.73 -3.46
CA ALA A 41 -11.87 33.71 -4.10
C ALA A 41 -11.86 33.59 -5.61
N ARG A 42 -11.86 32.35 -6.16
CA ARG A 42 -11.94 32.13 -7.61
C ARG A 42 -13.22 32.72 -8.22
N LYS A 43 -14.38 32.53 -7.57
CA LYS A 43 -15.65 33.10 -8.03
C LYS A 43 -15.63 34.62 -7.94
N LYS A 44 -15.22 35.17 -6.80
CA LYS A 44 -15.14 36.61 -6.57
C LYS A 44 -14.15 37.31 -7.50
N ALA A 45 -13.01 36.67 -7.81
CA ALA A 45 -12.04 37.19 -8.77
C ALA A 45 -12.65 37.32 -10.18
N ALA A 46 -13.46 36.35 -10.62
CA ALA A 46 -14.16 36.43 -11.90
C ALA A 46 -15.20 37.57 -11.93
N GLU A 47 -15.92 37.79 -10.83
CA GLU A 47 -16.84 38.92 -10.67
C GLU A 47 -16.10 40.27 -10.76
N LEU A 48 -15.01 40.43 -10.01
CA LEU A 48 -14.18 41.65 -10.05
C LEU A 48 -13.60 41.91 -11.45
N LEU A 49 -13.16 40.88 -12.16
CA LEU A 49 -12.68 41.01 -13.54
C LEU A 49 -13.80 41.43 -14.49
N LYS A 50 -15.03 40.92 -14.29
CA LYS A 50 -16.20 41.31 -15.08
C LYS A 50 -16.59 42.76 -14.82
N GLU A 51 -16.66 43.17 -13.56
CA GLU A 51 -16.96 44.56 -13.16
C GLU A 51 -15.97 45.57 -13.73
N ARG A 52 -14.69 45.18 -13.83
CA ARG A 52 -13.62 46.01 -14.40
C ARG A 52 -13.54 45.93 -15.93
N GLY A 53 -14.40 45.16 -16.60
CA GLY A 53 -14.37 44.97 -18.04
C GLY A 53 -13.14 44.21 -18.56
N LEU A 54 -12.47 43.44 -17.70
CA LEU A 54 -11.26 42.64 -18.00
C LEU A 54 -11.58 41.16 -18.31
N LEU A 55 -12.82 40.73 -18.11
CA LEU A 55 -13.26 39.36 -18.41
C LEU A 55 -13.76 39.24 -19.86
N SER A 56 -12.93 38.65 -20.73
CA SER A 56 -13.29 38.53 -22.16
C SER A 56 -14.32 37.43 -22.46
N LYS A 57 -14.23 36.26 -21.82
CA LYS A 57 -15.09 35.10 -22.09
C LYS A 57 -15.14 34.17 -20.87
N VAL A 58 -16.28 33.50 -20.68
CA VAL A 58 -16.45 32.37 -19.76
C VAL A 58 -17.04 31.22 -20.56
N GLU A 59 -16.43 30.04 -20.48
CA GLU A 59 -16.95 28.84 -21.13
C GLU A 59 -16.72 27.59 -20.26
N PRO A 60 -17.57 26.56 -20.40
CA PRO A 60 -17.30 25.26 -19.80
C PRO A 60 -15.98 24.70 -20.34
N TYR A 61 -15.12 24.22 -19.45
CA TYR A 61 -13.84 23.64 -19.81
C TYR A 61 -13.62 22.35 -19.02
N GLU A 62 -13.30 21.28 -19.73
CA GLU A 62 -12.95 19.99 -19.13
C GLU A 62 -11.44 19.94 -18.93
N ASN A 63 -11.00 19.79 -17.68
CA ASN A 63 -9.59 19.71 -17.31
C ASN A 63 -9.31 18.52 -16.40
N ASN A 64 -8.05 18.08 -16.42
CA ASN A 64 -7.56 17.06 -15.49
C ASN A 64 -7.07 17.75 -14.21
N VAL A 65 -7.69 17.44 -13.07
CA VAL A 65 -7.37 18.02 -11.76
C VAL A 65 -6.83 16.92 -10.86
N GLY A 66 -5.68 17.15 -10.24
CA GLY A 66 -5.12 16.22 -9.26
C GLY A 66 -5.91 16.25 -7.95
N PHE A 67 -6.18 15.06 -7.40
CA PHE A 67 -6.84 14.90 -6.11
C PHE A 67 -5.93 14.17 -5.13
N SER A 68 -6.07 14.49 -3.84
CA SER A 68 -5.49 13.69 -2.77
C SER A 68 -6.08 12.29 -2.80
N GLU A 69 -5.24 11.26 -2.92
CA GLU A 69 -5.67 9.85 -2.91
C GLU A 69 -6.40 9.48 -1.61
N ARG A 70 -6.10 10.17 -0.50
CA ARG A 70 -6.65 9.85 0.83
C ARG A 70 -7.92 10.62 1.16
N SER A 71 -8.00 11.89 0.78
CA SER A 71 -9.09 12.79 1.20
C SER A 71 -10.02 13.21 0.06
N GLU A 72 -9.70 12.86 -1.19
CA GLU A 72 -10.48 13.23 -2.38
C GLU A 72 -10.70 14.76 -2.51
N VAL A 73 -9.80 15.55 -1.92
CA VAL A 73 -9.77 17.01 -2.07
C VAL A 73 -8.82 17.38 -3.22
N PRO A 74 -9.18 18.35 -4.09
CA PRO A 74 -8.28 18.87 -5.12
C PRO A 74 -6.95 19.36 -4.53
N ILE A 75 -5.83 18.95 -5.14
CA ILE A 75 -4.49 19.38 -4.76
C ILE A 75 -4.23 20.77 -5.33
N GLU A 76 -3.71 21.67 -4.49
CA GLU A 76 -3.28 23.00 -4.89
C GLU A 76 -1.75 23.10 -4.85
N PRO A 77 -1.10 23.60 -5.91
CA PRO A 77 0.34 23.79 -5.92
C PRO A 77 0.71 25.04 -5.10
N ARG A 78 1.42 24.82 -3.99
CA ARG A 78 2.01 25.87 -3.16
C ARG A 78 3.53 25.71 -3.11
N VAL A 79 4.26 26.82 -3.05
CA VAL A 79 5.71 26.79 -2.83
C VAL A 79 5.98 26.65 -1.34
N SER A 80 6.71 25.60 -0.95
CA SER A 80 7.19 25.42 0.41
C SER A 80 8.62 24.91 0.39
N GLU A 81 9.38 25.26 1.43
CA GLU A 81 10.70 24.67 1.65
C GLU A 81 10.55 23.22 2.11
N GLN A 82 11.30 22.30 1.49
CA GLN A 82 11.20 20.86 1.68
C GLN A 82 12.58 20.20 1.54
N TRP A 83 12.72 19.02 2.13
CA TRP A 83 13.88 18.16 1.94
C TRP A 83 13.75 17.31 0.68
N PHE A 84 14.78 17.32 -0.16
CA PHE A 84 14.85 16.52 -1.38
C PHE A 84 16.07 15.59 -1.35
N LEU A 85 15.86 14.33 -1.75
CA LEU A 85 16.93 13.40 -2.07
C LEU A 85 17.18 13.42 -3.58
N ARG A 86 18.39 13.81 -3.97
CA ARG A 86 18.89 13.52 -5.31
C ARG A 86 19.22 12.03 -5.40
N TYR A 87 18.57 11.32 -6.33
CA TYR A 87 18.74 9.88 -6.43
C TYR A 87 20.19 9.46 -6.71
N PRO A 88 20.82 8.66 -5.82
CA PRO A 88 22.11 8.07 -6.10
C PRO A 88 21.95 6.85 -7.03
N LYS A 89 23.07 6.37 -7.59
CA LYS A 89 23.18 5.06 -8.27
C LYS A 89 22.15 4.73 -9.35
N THR A 90 21.51 5.72 -9.98
CA THR A 90 20.45 5.47 -10.99
C THR A 90 20.98 4.72 -12.21
N LYS A 91 22.21 4.99 -12.65
CA LYS A 91 22.82 4.30 -13.80
C LYS A 91 23.18 2.84 -13.47
N GLU A 92 23.73 2.61 -12.28
CA GLU A 92 24.04 1.27 -11.79
C GLU A 92 22.75 0.45 -11.58
N ALA A 93 21.70 1.07 -11.04
CA ALA A 93 20.39 0.46 -10.86
C ALA A 93 19.73 0.08 -12.21
N LEU A 94 19.94 0.86 -13.28
CA LEU A 94 19.58 0.44 -14.65
C LEU A 94 20.44 -0.74 -15.12
N GLY A 95 21.75 -0.67 -14.86
CA GLY A 95 22.73 -1.68 -15.28
C GLY A 95 22.43 -3.07 -14.73
N VAL A 96 22.15 -3.19 -13.42
CA VAL A 96 21.92 -4.50 -12.79
C VAL A 96 20.68 -5.23 -13.31
N VAL A 97 19.64 -4.51 -13.75
CA VAL A 97 18.46 -5.11 -14.37
C VAL A 97 18.75 -5.45 -15.83
N ARG A 98 19.35 -4.52 -16.59
CA ARG A 98 19.73 -4.74 -18.00
C ARG A 98 20.68 -5.92 -18.18
N ASP A 99 21.61 -6.09 -17.25
CA ASP A 99 22.63 -7.15 -17.28
C ASP A 99 22.13 -8.44 -16.58
N HIS A 100 20.84 -8.49 -16.22
CA HIS A 100 20.14 -9.62 -15.61
C HIS A 100 20.76 -10.13 -14.29
N LEU A 101 21.44 -9.26 -13.54
CA LEU A 101 21.78 -9.52 -12.13
C LEU A 101 20.53 -9.47 -11.25
N ILE A 102 19.56 -8.64 -11.64
CA ILE A 102 18.19 -8.67 -11.14
C ILE A 102 17.27 -8.99 -12.33
N ARG A 103 16.42 -10.01 -12.20
CA ARG A 103 15.47 -10.42 -13.24
C ARG A 103 14.04 -10.11 -12.83
N PHE A 104 13.24 -9.54 -13.73
CA PHE A 104 11.83 -9.28 -13.45
C PHE A 104 10.93 -10.32 -14.12
N PHE A 105 9.90 -10.75 -13.39
CA PHE A 105 8.91 -11.71 -13.83
C PHE A 105 7.52 -11.08 -13.76
N PRO A 106 6.86 -10.84 -14.90
CA PRO A 106 7.35 -11.01 -16.26
C PRO A 106 8.36 -9.93 -16.70
N ALA A 107 9.21 -10.27 -17.68
CA ALA A 107 10.30 -9.42 -18.17
C ALA A 107 9.86 -8.07 -18.77
N HIS A 108 8.59 -7.89 -19.16
CA HIS A 108 8.13 -6.62 -19.73
C HIS A 108 8.21 -5.45 -18.73
N TRP A 109 8.20 -5.72 -17.42
CA TRP A 109 8.36 -4.70 -16.38
C TRP A 109 9.75 -4.06 -16.38
N GLU A 110 10.77 -4.71 -16.95
CA GLU A 110 12.12 -4.15 -17.07
C GLU A 110 12.11 -2.86 -17.89
N LYS A 111 11.30 -2.83 -18.97
CA LYS A 111 11.14 -1.63 -19.81
C LYS A 111 10.46 -0.49 -19.06
N VAL A 112 9.41 -0.81 -18.29
CA VAL A 112 8.66 0.17 -17.50
C VAL A 112 9.54 0.78 -16.41
N TYR A 113 10.30 -0.06 -15.72
CA TYR A 113 11.32 0.35 -14.75
C TYR A 113 12.39 1.24 -15.36
N ALA A 114 12.95 0.84 -16.51
CA ALA A 114 13.98 1.61 -17.18
C ALA A 114 13.49 3.00 -17.59
N GLN A 115 12.31 3.08 -18.22
CA GLN A 115 11.71 4.35 -18.64
C GLN A 115 11.48 5.30 -17.47
N TRP A 116 11.04 4.78 -16.31
CA TRP A 116 10.85 5.61 -15.13
C TRP A 116 12.17 6.12 -14.57
N LEU A 117 13.17 5.25 -14.44
CA LEU A 117 14.45 5.59 -13.85
C LEU A 117 15.27 6.56 -14.72
N GLU A 118 15.12 6.51 -16.04
CA GLU A 118 15.70 7.47 -17.00
C GLU A 118 15.12 8.89 -16.87
N ASN A 119 13.87 9.02 -16.42
CA ASN A 119 13.16 10.31 -16.30
C ASN A 119 12.94 10.75 -14.84
N ILE A 120 13.59 10.06 -13.89
CA ILE A 120 13.38 10.25 -12.46
C ILE A 120 13.76 11.68 -12.03
N GLN A 121 12.95 12.25 -11.14
CA GLN A 121 13.18 13.57 -10.54
C GLN A 121 13.63 13.41 -9.09
N ASP A 122 14.25 14.44 -8.53
CA ASP A 122 14.63 14.45 -7.11
C ASP A 122 13.40 14.21 -6.22
N TRP A 123 13.57 13.36 -5.22
CA TRP A 123 12.47 12.90 -4.39
C TRP A 123 12.27 13.82 -3.21
N CYS A 124 11.11 14.47 -3.12
CA CYS A 124 10.70 15.17 -1.90
C CYS A 124 10.51 14.16 -0.77
N ILE A 125 11.41 14.14 0.21
CA ILE A 125 11.42 13.17 1.32
C ILE A 125 10.77 13.71 2.59
N SER A 126 10.55 15.01 2.72
CA SER A 126 9.84 15.59 3.88
C SER A 126 8.31 15.51 3.77
N ARG A 127 7.62 15.37 4.90
CA ARG A 127 6.17 15.34 5.03
C ARG A 127 5.74 16.08 6.30
N GLN A 128 4.76 16.98 6.18
CA GLN A 128 4.14 17.70 7.30
C GLN A 128 3.00 16.86 7.91
N VAL A 129 3.33 15.66 8.38
CA VAL A 129 2.40 14.73 9.03
C VAL A 129 2.92 14.32 10.40
N TRP A 130 2.02 13.92 11.29
CA TRP A 130 2.38 13.56 12.67
C TRP A 130 3.00 12.17 12.78
N TRP A 131 2.69 11.28 11.83
CA TRP A 131 3.14 9.90 11.83
C TRP A 131 4.24 9.67 10.80
N GLY A 132 5.47 9.48 11.28
CA GLY A 132 6.65 9.20 10.48
C GLY A 132 7.93 9.36 11.29
N HIS A 133 9.08 8.99 10.71
CA HIS A 133 10.37 9.23 11.35
C HIS A 133 10.70 10.72 11.24
N ARG A 134 10.99 11.42 12.33
CA ARG A 134 11.40 12.84 12.26
C ARG A 134 12.70 12.98 11.48
N ILE A 135 12.80 14.05 10.68
CA ILE A 135 14.03 14.33 9.94
C ILE A 135 15.16 14.63 10.94
N PRO A 136 16.32 13.97 10.84
CA PRO A 136 17.45 14.20 11.75
C PRO A 136 18.25 15.43 11.35
N ALA A 137 17.56 16.54 11.08
CA ALA A 137 18.13 17.84 10.77
C ALA A 137 17.84 18.81 11.91
N TRP A 138 18.83 19.62 12.25
CA TRP A 138 18.80 20.53 13.38
C TRP A 138 19.17 21.93 12.89
N TYR A 139 18.37 22.91 13.28
CA TYR A 139 18.60 24.31 12.97
C TYR A 139 19.16 25.02 14.18
N LYS A 140 20.24 25.79 13.98
CA LYS A 140 20.80 26.61 15.06
C LYS A 140 19.89 27.80 15.31
N ASN A 141 19.59 28.04 16.57
CA ASN A 141 18.85 29.22 16.99
C ASN A 141 19.73 30.46 16.77
N VAL A 142 19.59 31.14 15.63
CA VAL A 142 20.36 32.37 15.31
C VAL A 142 19.76 33.52 16.11
N GLY A 143 20.57 34.14 16.96
CA GLY A 143 20.21 35.39 17.62
C GLY A 143 19.28 35.24 18.82
N GLN A 144 19.73 34.49 19.82
CA GLN A 144 19.25 34.61 21.20
C GLN A 144 19.39 36.05 21.70
N VAL A 145 18.27 36.76 21.86
CA VAL A 145 18.09 37.62 23.04
C VAL A 145 17.22 36.80 23.99
N SER A 146 17.89 36.18 24.96
CA SER A 146 17.36 35.63 26.22
C SER A 146 15.88 35.19 26.25
N ASN A 147 15.69 33.88 26.08
CA ASN A 147 14.74 32.97 26.74
C ASN A 147 13.37 33.50 27.22
N LEU A 148 12.32 32.89 26.70
CA LEU A 148 11.11 32.54 27.45
C LEU A 148 10.54 31.19 26.96
N PRO A 149 10.56 30.14 27.78
CA PRO A 149 9.57 29.07 27.76
C PRO A 149 8.52 29.32 28.88
N SER A 150 7.36 28.69 28.76
CA SER A 150 6.24 28.71 29.72
C SER A 150 6.61 28.37 31.18
N GLU A 151 7.79 27.82 31.45
CA GLU A 151 8.29 27.51 32.80
C GLU A 151 8.52 28.75 33.69
N ASP A 152 8.67 29.95 33.12
CA ASP A 152 8.90 31.18 33.87
C ASP A 152 7.62 31.96 34.22
N PHE A 153 6.48 31.61 33.64
CA PHE A 153 5.21 32.22 34.04
C PHE A 153 4.76 31.68 35.41
N ARG A 154 4.33 32.60 36.27
CA ARG A 154 3.69 32.29 37.55
C ARG A 154 2.46 33.19 37.65
N GLY A 155 1.28 32.60 37.43
CA GLY A 155 0.01 33.30 37.53
C GLY A 155 -0.38 33.60 38.98
N PHE A 156 -1.60 34.09 39.16
CA PHE A 156 -2.19 34.22 40.49
C PHE A 156 -2.43 32.84 41.09
N ASP A 157 -1.82 32.58 42.25
CA ASP A 157 -2.06 31.36 43.03
C ASP A 157 -3.11 31.63 44.11
N GLU A 158 -4.26 30.96 44.04
CA GLU A 158 -5.32 31.15 45.02
C GLU A 158 -4.98 30.60 46.43
N PHE A 159 -3.95 29.76 46.54
CA PHE A 159 -3.55 29.09 47.77
C PHE A 159 -2.32 29.72 48.46
N ALA A 160 -1.62 30.66 47.81
CA ALA A 160 -0.47 31.34 48.39
C ALA A 160 -0.82 32.68 49.03
N ASP A 161 -0.08 33.06 50.08
CA ASP A 161 -0.32 34.30 50.83
C ASP A 161 -0.24 35.54 49.94
N VAL A 162 -1.23 36.44 50.09
CA VAL A 162 -1.30 37.72 49.39
C VAL A 162 -1.13 38.88 50.38
N GLU A 163 -0.07 39.66 50.20
CA GLU A 163 0.13 40.91 50.90
C GLU A 163 -0.60 42.04 50.15
N VAL A 164 -1.60 42.66 50.79
CA VAL A 164 -2.34 43.80 50.21
C VAL A 164 -1.92 45.08 50.89
N THR A 165 -1.32 46.01 50.13
CA THR A 165 -1.04 47.36 50.61
C THR A 165 -1.99 48.36 49.95
N ARG A 166 -2.53 49.30 50.73
CA ARG A 166 -3.46 50.34 50.22
C ARG A 166 -2.89 51.74 50.44
N ARG A 167 -2.73 52.50 49.35
CA ARG A 167 -2.52 53.95 49.37
C ARG A 167 -3.69 54.62 48.63
N ARG A 168 -3.46 55.33 47.51
CA ARG A 168 -4.58 55.77 46.64
C ARG A 168 -5.04 54.65 45.71
N LEU A 169 -4.15 53.73 45.32
CA LEU A 169 -4.45 52.48 44.64
C LEU A 169 -4.17 51.24 45.53
N PRO A 170 -4.93 50.15 45.37
CA PRO A 170 -4.61 48.87 46.01
C PRO A 170 -3.51 48.14 45.24
N HIS A 171 -2.50 47.65 45.95
CA HIS A 171 -1.41 46.84 45.39
C HIS A 171 -1.43 45.46 46.03
N TRP A 172 -1.54 44.44 45.18
CA TRP A 172 -1.62 43.04 45.59
C TRP A 172 -0.26 42.42 45.31
N LYS A 173 0.33 41.80 46.32
CA LYS A 173 1.64 41.20 46.21
C LYS A 173 1.57 39.74 46.61
N GLN A 174 2.05 38.90 45.71
CA GLN A 174 2.28 37.48 45.90
C GLN A 174 3.71 37.17 45.48
N GLN A 175 4.36 36.30 46.24
CA GLN A 175 5.75 35.91 45.96
C GLN A 175 5.83 35.20 44.61
N ASP A 176 6.88 35.52 43.84
CA ASP A 176 7.19 34.94 42.52
C ASP A 176 6.12 35.10 41.44
N ALA A 177 5.06 35.89 41.67
CA ALA A 177 4.00 36.13 40.69
C ALA A 177 4.43 37.03 39.52
N THR A 178 3.73 36.88 38.39
CA THR A 178 3.90 37.70 37.19
C THR A 178 2.99 38.92 37.25
N TYR A 179 3.53 40.10 36.98
CA TYR A 179 2.84 41.38 37.08
C TYR A 179 2.80 42.09 35.74
N PHE A 180 1.64 42.66 35.44
CA PHE A 180 1.52 43.75 34.46
C PHE A 180 1.54 45.08 35.19
N VAL A 181 2.46 45.95 34.79
CA VAL A 181 2.69 47.25 35.41
C VAL A 181 2.57 48.36 34.38
N THR A 182 1.82 49.40 34.74
CA THR A 182 1.77 50.67 34.02
C THR A 182 2.27 51.79 34.92
N PHE A 183 3.27 52.55 34.48
CA PHE A 183 3.68 53.78 35.16
C PHE A 183 3.80 54.95 34.20
N ARG A 184 3.42 56.14 34.66
CA ARG A 184 3.16 57.30 33.80
C ARG A 184 3.74 58.60 34.34
N LEU A 185 3.92 59.56 33.44
CA LEU A 185 4.37 60.91 33.78
C LEU A 185 3.40 61.57 34.76
N ALA A 186 3.92 62.40 35.66
CA ALA A 186 3.17 62.97 36.76
C ALA A 186 1.96 63.81 36.33
N ASP A 187 2.00 64.36 35.12
CA ASP A 187 0.97 65.23 34.53
C ASP A 187 0.23 64.59 33.35
N SER A 188 0.46 63.30 33.07
CA SER A 188 -0.17 62.55 31.96
C SER A 188 -1.70 62.54 32.00
N LEU A 189 -2.29 62.70 33.19
CA LEU A 189 -3.73 62.92 33.36
C LEU A 189 -4.00 64.32 33.96
N PRO A 190 -4.60 65.25 33.19
CA PRO A 190 -4.96 66.57 33.67
C PRO A 190 -5.88 66.53 34.90
N ALA A 191 -5.62 67.38 35.91
CA ALA A 191 -6.34 67.38 37.18
C ALA A 191 -7.87 67.60 37.05
N ASN A 192 -8.30 68.39 36.06
CA ASN A 192 -9.71 68.61 35.76
C ASN A 192 -10.41 67.34 35.25
N LYS A 193 -9.73 66.53 34.41
CA LYS A 193 -10.24 65.26 33.91
C LYS A 193 -10.34 64.21 35.02
N LEU A 194 -9.35 64.16 35.90
CA LEU A 194 -9.39 63.29 37.09
C LEU A 194 -10.53 63.67 38.03
N ALA A 195 -10.72 64.96 38.32
CA ALA A 195 -11.82 65.42 39.16
C ALA A 195 -13.20 65.08 38.56
N GLN A 196 -13.34 65.20 37.23
CA GLN A 196 -14.54 64.78 36.50
C GLN A 196 -14.78 63.27 36.66
N LEU A 197 -13.75 62.45 36.39
CA LEU A 197 -13.87 60.99 36.48
C LEU A 197 -14.17 60.53 37.91
N GLU A 198 -13.59 61.17 38.93
CA GLU A 198 -13.88 60.90 40.34
C GLU A 198 -15.34 61.25 40.69
N ALA A 199 -15.86 62.37 40.19
CA ALA A 199 -17.25 62.75 40.40
C ALA A 199 -18.22 61.76 39.73
N GLU A 200 -17.95 61.37 38.48
CA GLU A 200 -18.73 60.39 37.73
C GLU A 200 -18.67 59.00 38.40
N ARG A 201 -17.49 58.57 38.85
CA ARG A 201 -17.29 57.31 39.58
C ARG A 201 -18.09 57.30 40.88
N LYS A 202 -18.04 58.39 41.65
CA LYS A 202 -18.80 58.51 42.91
C LYS A 202 -20.31 58.42 42.67
N GLN A 203 -20.81 59.07 41.61
CA GLN A 203 -22.23 58.98 41.22
C GLN A 203 -22.60 57.57 40.75
N TRP A 204 -21.75 56.94 39.96
CA TRP A 204 -21.98 55.58 39.46
C TRP A 204 -22.02 54.56 40.60
N LEU A 205 -21.05 54.59 41.52
CA LEU A 205 -21.01 53.72 42.70
C LEU A 205 -22.21 53.96 43.63
N ALA A 206 -22.69 55.21 43.74
CA ALA A 206 -23.89 55.53 44.51
C ALA A 206 -25.18 54.96 43.90
N ARG A 207 -25.24 54.80 42.57
CA ARG A 207 -26.37 54.22 41.84
C ARG A 207 -26.34 52.68 41.78
N HIS A 208 -25.17 52.07 41.97
CA HIS A 208 -24.95 50.62 41.83
C HIS A 208 -24.47 50.00 43.15
N LYS A 209 -25.22 50.22 44.23
CA LYS A 209 -24.85 49.77 45.59
C LYS A 209 -24.99 48.26 45.82
N ASP A 210 -25.82 47.56 45.03
CA ASP A 210 -26.08 46.13 45.17
C ASP A 210 -25.16 45.28 44.28
N SER A 211 -24.97 44.01 44.68
CA SER A 211 -23.97 43.02 44.23
C SER A 211 -23.31 43.22 42.85
N TRP A 212 -21.98 43.02 42.84
CA TRP A 212 -21.10 43.09 41.67
C TRP A 212 -21.27 41.87 40.77
N SER A 213 -22.19 41.92 39.82
CA SER A 213 -22.24 40.95 38.71
C SER A 213 -21.10 41.20 37.72
N ASP A 214 -20.71 40.19 36.95
CA ASP A 214 -19.63 40.33 35.97
C ASP A 214 -19.98 41.32 34.85
N VAL A 215 -21.27 41.48 34.52
CA VAL A 215 -21.75 42.51 33.58
C VAL A 215 -21.49 43.91 34.15
N LYS A 216 -21.82 44.16 35.43
CA LYS A 216 -21.55 45.45 36.08
C LYS A 216 -20.05 45.72 36.21
N LYS A 217 -19.23 44.68 36.44
CA LYS A 217 -17.75 44.83 36.45
C LYS A 217 -17.26 45.29 35.08
N ARG A 218 -17.72 44.66 33.98
CA ARG A 218 -17.37 45.09 32.62
C ARG A 218 -17.83 46.51 32.31
N GLU A 219 -19.07 46.88 32.61
CA GLU A 219 -19.57 48.24 32.42
C GLU A 219 -18.76 49.28 33.21
N TYR A 220 -18.35 48.93 34.43
CA TYR A 220 -17.49 49.77 35.25
C TYR A 220 -16.07 49.90 34.64
N ASP A 221 -15.48 48.79 34.22
CA ASP A 221 -14.13 48.75 33.63
C ASP A 221 -14.09 49.49 32.29
N GLU A 222 -15.08 49.30 31.42
CA GLU A 222 -15.24 50.06 30.17
C GLU A 222 -15.38 51.57 30.44
N LYS A 223 -16.17 51.95 31.45
CA LYS A 223 -16.46 53.36 31.70
C LYS A 223 -15.34 54.11 32.40
N PHE A 224 -14.61 53.46 33.31
CA PHE A 224 -13.64 54.16 34.17
C PHE A 224 -12.20 53.73 33.92
N SER A 225 -11.94 52.46 33.60
CA SER A 225 -10.58 51.96 33.35
C SER A 225 -10.17 52.22 31.90
N ALA A 226 -10.99 51.85 30.92
CA ALA A 226 -10.68 52.08 29.49
C ALA A 226 -10.59 53.58 29.15
N GLN A 227 -11.43 54.42 29.78
CA GLN A 227 -11.37 55.88 29.61
C GLN A 227 -10.03 56.49 30.05
N ILE A 228 -9.38 55.92 31.07
CA ILE A 228 -8.05 56.35 31.51
C ILE A 228 -7.00 55.96 30.46
N GLU A 229 -7.04 54.73 29.95
CA GLU A 229 -6.14 54.26 28.90
C GLU A 229 -6.30 55.08 27.62
N ASP A 230 -7.52 55.36 27.18
CA ASP A 230 -7.80 56.22 26.02
C ASP A 230 -7.23 57.64 26.20
N TRP A 231 -7.24 58.16 27.43
CA TRP A 231 -6.62 59.46 27.71
C TRP A 231 -5.09 59.42 27.66
N LEU A 232 -4.50 58.30 28.04
CA LEU A 232 -3.06 58.09 27.97
C LEU A 232 -2.62 57.93 26.50
N ASP A 233 -3.33 57.11 25.73
CA ASP A 233 -3.10 56.87 24.30
C ASP A 233 -3.29 58.13 23.46
N ALA A 234 -4.30 58.95 23.78
CA ALA A 234 -4.52 60.26 23.15
C ALA A 234 -3.41 61.28 23.48
N GLY A 235 -2.47 60.96 24.37
CA GLY A 235 -1.34 61.81 24.70
C GLY A 235 -1.70 63.05 25.51
N HIS A 236 -2.69 62.95 26.41
CA HIS A 236 -2.96 64.04 27.35
C HIS A 236 -1.76 64.29 28.29
N GLY A 237 -1.70 65.51 28.86
CA GLY A 237 -0.58 65.91 29.69
C GLY A 237 0.71 66.15 28.90
N SER A 238 1.86 66.05 29.58
CA SER A 238 3.15 66.11 28.86
C SER A 238 3.45 64.77 28.18
N CYS A 239 3.93 64.84 26.93
CA CYS A 239 4.36 63.68 26.14
C CYS A 239 5.90 63.62 26.05
N LEU A 240 6.59 63.71 27.20
CA LEU A 240 8.05 63.84 27.25
C LEU A 240 8.79 62.63 26.66
N LEU A 241 8.13 61.48 26.56
CA LEU A 241 8.70 60.27 25.99
C LEU A 241 8.54 60.19 24.46
N LYS A 242 7.89 61.18 23.81
CA LYS A 242 7.98 61.32 22.33
C LYS A 242 9.40 61.66 21.87
N GLU A 243 10.22 62.25 22.73
CA GLU A 243 11.64 62.44 22.45
C GLU A 243 12.34 61.08 22.46
N PRO A 244 12.88 60.60 21.31
CA PRO A 244 13.43 59.25 21.20
C PRO A 244 14.57 58.97 22.20
N ARG A 245 15.36 60.00 22.55
CA ARG A 245 16.42 59.88 23.56
C ARG A 245 15.86 59.66 24.96
N ALA A 246 14.73 60.27 25.30
CA ALA A 246 14.07 60.05 26.58
C ALA A 246 13.43 58.66 26.65
N ALA A 247 12.77 58.21 25.57
CA ALA A 247 12.22 56.86 25.48
C ALA A 247 13.31 55.78 25.57
N LYS A 248 14.45 56.00 24.91
CA LYS A 248 15.60 55.09 24.97
C LYS A 248 16.16 54.94 26.38
N ILE A 249 16.25 56.02 27.17
CA ILE A 249 16.69 55.95 28.58
C ILE A 249 15.78 55.01 29.39
N VAL A 250 14.47 55.03 29.15
CA VAL A 250 13.53 54.13 29.82
C VAL A 250 13.74 52.68 29.35
N ALA A 251 13.79 52.46 28.03
CA ALA A 251 14.01 51.13 27.46
C ALA A 251 15.31 50.48 27.94
N ASP A 252 16.41 51.24 28.00
CA ASP A 252 17.71 50.74 28.45
C ASP A 252 17.67 50.35 29.94
N VAL A 253 16.93 51.10 30.77
CA VAL A 253 16.76 50.81 32.21
C VAL A 253 15.93 49.55 32.44
N LEU A 254 14.89 49.32 31.64
CA LEU A 254 14.10 48.09 31.73
C LEU A 254 14.97 46.86 31.42
N LYS A 255 15.89 46.96 30.46
CA LYS A 255 16.79 45.86 30.08
C LYS A 255 17.95 45.65 31.04
N HIS A 256 18.37 46.67 31.77
CA HIS A 256 19.65 46.67 32.49
C HIS A 256 19.81 45.54 33.51
N PHE A 257 18.75 45.20 34.26
CA PHE A 257 18.75 44.12 35.26
C PHE A 257 17.81 42.96 34.90
N ALA A 258 17.42 42.85 33.63
CA ALA A 258 16.58 41.76 33.15
C ALA A 258 17.35 40.43 33.24
N GLY A 259 16.72 39.39 33.79
CA GLY A 259 17.35 38.10 34.11
C GLY A 259 18.10 38.07 35.45
N GLU A 260 18.34 39.23 36.09
CA GLU A 260 19.01 39.31 37.39
C GLU A 260 18.02 39.63 38.52
N ARG A 261 17.34 40.79 38.44
CA ARG A 261 16.39 41.27 39.46
C ARG A 261 14.94 40.95 39.13
N TYR A 262 14.66 40.69 37.86
CA TYR A 262 13.35 40.36 37.33
C TYR A 262 13.50 39.66 35.98
N GLN A 263 12.60 38.74 35.70
CA GLN A 263 12.35 38.25 34.35
C GLN A 263 11.46 39.26 33.61
N LEU A 264 11.86 39.67 32.41
CA LEU A 264 11.16 40.67 31.61
C LEU A 264 10.48 39.97 30.42
N PHE A 265 9.15 40.04 30.33
CA PHE A 265 8.38 39.34 29.29
C PHE A 265 8.09 40.21 28.07
N SER A 266 7.41 41.34 28.28
CA SER A 266 7.06 42.29 27.21
C SER A 266 6.97 43.71 27.78
N TRP A 267 7.27 44.73 26.99
CA TRP A 267 7.20 46.13 27.39
C TRP A 267 7.09 47.07 26.19
N VAL A 268 6.52 48.25 26.45
CA VAL A 268 6.44 49.36 25.51
C VAL A 268 6.61 50.70 26.21
N VAL A 269 7.38 51.60 25.59
CA VAL A 269 7.49 53.00 26.02
C VAL A 269 6.59 53.87 25.15
N MET A 270 5.46 54.29 25.71
CA MET A 270 4.47 55.16 25.07
C MET A 270 4.84 56.63 25.26
N SER A 271 4.06 57.55 24.67
CA SER A 271 4.39 58.99 24.66
C SER A 271 4.44 59.66 26.05
N ASN A 272 3.65 59.16 27.02
CA ASN A 272 3.54 59.71 28.38
C ASN A 272 3.47 58.63 29.48
N HIS A 273 3.57 57.34 29.12
CA HIS A 273 3.48 56.21 30.03
C HIS A 273 4.28 55.00 29.51
N VAL A 274 4.39 53.96 30.32
CA VAL A 274 5.15 52.75 30.03
C VAL A 274 4.34 51.57 30.52
N HIS A 275 4.19 50.54 29.68
CA HIS A 275 3.65 49.25 30.07
C HIS A 275 4.77 48.21 30.13
N VAL A 276 4.75 47.37 31.16
CA VAL A 276 5.77 46.35 31.38
C VAL A 276 5.12 45.10 31.97
N LEU A 277 5.44 43.96 31.40
CA LEU A 277 5.08 42.62 31.86
C LEU A 277 6.35 41.95 32.40
N LEU A 278 6.41 41.66 33.70
CA LEU A 278 7.61 41.13 34.38
C LEU A 278 7.28 40.20 35.55
N ARG A 279 8.25 39.39 35.98
CA ARG A 279 8.23 38.63 37.24
C ARG A 279 9.48 38.98 38.05
N PRO A 280 9.38 39.54 39.26
CA PRO A 280 10.53 39.73 40.15
C PRO A 280 11.25 38.40 40.43
N THR A 281 12.58 38.41 40.52
CA THR A 281 13.34 37.21 40.95
C THR A 281 13.37 37.13 42.48
N ALA A 282 13.63 35.93 43.01
CA ALA A 282 13.71 35.70 44.45
C ALA A 282 14.63 36.72 45.15
N GLY A 283 14.11 37.36 46.21
CA GLY A 283 14.82 38.39 46.98
C GLY A 283 14.68 39.83 46.46
N HIS A 284 13.98 40.05 45.34
CA HIS A 284 13.68 41.39 44.82
C HIS A 284 12.19 41.71 44.88
N ASP A 285 11.86 42.88 45.42
CA ASP A 285 10.47 43.35 45.51
C ASP A 285 10.11 44.23 44.31
N LEU A 286 8.90 44.06 43.77
CA LEU A 286 8.37 44.87 42.66
C LEU A 286 8.45 46.37 42.97
N ARG A 287 8.15 46.78 44.20
CA ARG A 287 8.20 48.19 44.64
C ARG A 287 9.60 48.75 44.53
N ASP A 288 10.62 47.98 44.90
CA ASP A 288 12.01 48.41 44.87
C ASP A 288 12.52 48.48 43.43
N ILE A 289 12.11 47.54 42.57
CA ILE A 289 12.37 47.57 41.12
C ILE A 289 11.78 48.84 40.51
N LEU A 290 10.49 49.12 40.73
CA LEU A 290 9.81 50.30 40.20
C LEU A 290 10.39 51.60 40.74
N HIS A 291 10.73 51.65 42.02
CA HIS A 291 11.39 52.81 42.62
C HIS A 291 12.75 53.07 41.99
N SER A 292 13.54 52.02 41.75
CA SER A 292 14.84 52.08 41.08
C SER A 292 14.71 52.62 39.66
N TRP A 293 13.82 52.04 38.85
CA TRP A 293 13.53 52.49 37.49
C TRP A 293 13.11 53.96 37.44
N LYS A 294 12.09 54.33 38.23
CA LYS A 294 11.56 55.71 38.24
C LYS A 294 12.60 56.71 38.71
N ARG A 295 13.37 56.40 39.76
CA ARG A 295 14.39 57.32 40.29
C ARG A 295 15.50 57.58 39.29
N PHE A 296 16.02 56.53 38.66
CA PHE A 296 17.11 56.65 37.68
C PHE A 296 16.64 57.38 36.43
N THR A 297 15.54 56.95 35.82
CA THR A 297 15.00 57.58 34.60
C THR A 297 14.58 59.03 34.85
N ALA A 298 13.97 59.35 36.00
CA ALA A 298 13.64 60.73 36.34
C ALA A 298 14.85 61.64 36.35
N ARG A 299 15.96 61.21 36.98
CA ARG A 299 17.19 62.00 37.02
C ARG A 299 17.77 62.23 35.63
N ARG A 300 17.88 61.17 34.82
CA ARG A 300 18.52 61.22 33.50
C ARG A 300 17.68 61.95 32.46
N ILE A 301 16.36 61.79 32.49
CA ILE A 301 15.45 62.51 31.57
C ILE A 301 15.36 63.99 31.95
N ASN A 302 15.30 64.33 33.24
CA ASN A 302 15.34 65.73 33.67
C ASN A 302 16.65 66.42 33.25
N GLU A 303 17.79 65.75 33.43
CA GLU A 303 19.10 66.21 32.96
C GLU A 303 19.12 66.39 31.43
N LEU A 304 18.62 65.41 30.67
CA LEU A 304 18.52 65.46 29.21
C LEU A 304 17.66 66.64 28.71
N LEU A 305 16.56 66.92 29.40
CA LEU A 305 15.58 67.94 28.99
C LEU A 305 15.80 69.30 29.64
N GLY A 306 16.85 69.47 30.45
CA GLY A 306 17.11 70.72 31.19
C GLY A 306 16.01 71.08 32.20
N ARG A 307 15.32 70.07 32.74
CA ARG A 307 14.18 70.23 33.66
C ARG A 307 14.59 69.92 35.10
N SER A 308 13.86 70.50 36.05
CA SER A 308 13.89 70.10 37.46
C SER A 308 12.46 69.81 37.95
N GLY A 309 12.34 68.97 38.97
CA GLY A 309 11.04 68.58 39.53
C GLY A 309 10.62 67.14 39.22
N GLN A 310 9.35 66.84 39.51
CA GLN A 310 8.81 65.48 39.45
C GLN A 310 8.52 65.05 38.00
N LEU A 311 9.13 63.94 37.56
CA LEU A 311 8.88 63.35 36.24
C LEU A 311 7.74 62.33 36.28
N TRP A 312 7.86 61.31 37.15
CA TRP A 312 6.88 60.22 37.26
C TRP A 312 5.83 60.48 38.31
N GLN A 313 4.62 59.98 38.09
CA GLN A 313 3.65 59.82 39.15
C GLN A 313 4.22 58.92 40.26
N ARG A 314 3.94 59.28 41.53
CA ARG A 314 4.44 58.54 42.69
C ARG A 314 3.98 57.09 42.69
N GLU A 315 2.69 56.86 42.48
CA GLU A 315 2.11 55.51 42.39
C GLU A 315 2.20 54.96 40.96
N SER A 316 2.25 53.64 40.84
CA SER A 316 2.10 52.90 39.58
C SER A 316 0.74 52.20 39.59
N TYR A 317 0.30 51.70 38.44
CA TYR A 317 -0.75 50.71 38.37
C TYR A 317 -0.10 49.35 38.16
N ASP A 318 -0.46 48.36 38.97
CA ASP A 318 0.03 46.99 38.85
C ASP A 318 -1.10 46.01 39.18
N HIS A 319 -1.10 44.87 38.50
CA HIS A 319 -1.94 43.73 38.84
C HIS A 319 -1.22 42.41 38.53
N ILE A 320 -1.56 41.38 39.30
CA ILE A 320 -1.09 40.02 39.10
C ILE A 320 -1.82 39.43 37.89
N VAL A 321 -1.06 38.86 36.95
CA VAL A 321 -1.60 38.15 35.78
C VAL A 321 -2.14 36.80 36.25
N ARG A 322 -3.39 36.49 35.90
CA ARG A 322 -4.11 35.32 36.44
C ARG A 322 -3.66 34.02 35.81
N ASP A 323 -3.62 33.97 34.49
CA ASP A 323 -3.41 32.76 33.70
C ASP A 323 -2.66 33.06 32.39
N GLU A 324 -2.25 32.01 31.67
CA GLU A 324 -1.52 32.14 30.40
C GLU A 324 -2.37 32.86 29.33
N ALA A 325 -3.68 32.70 29.34
CA ALA A 325 -4.54 33.38 28.38
C ALA A 325 -4.54 34.90 28.62
N GLU A 326 -4.52 35.34 29.89
CA GLU A 326 -4.34 36.74 30.25
C GLU A 326 -2.93 37.25 29.94
N LEU A 327 -1.90 36.42 30.13
CA LEU A 327 -0.52 36.72 29.76
C LEU A 327 -0.41 37.08 28.27
N HIS A 328 -0.96 36.23 27.39
CA HIS A 328 -0.95 36.46 25.94
C HIS A 328 -1.78 37.70 25.56
N ARG A 329 -2.98 37.88 26.12
CA ARG A 329 -3.80 39.08 25.85
C ARG A 329 -3.08 40.37 26.23
N ILE A 330 -2.36 40.39 27.35
CA ILE A 330 -1.58 41.55 27.80
C ILE A 330 -0.36 41.78 26.90
N ALA A 331 0.32 40.72 26.47
CA ALA A 331 1.43 40.82 25.53
C ALA A 331 0.98 41.41 24.18
N ASP A 332 -0.12 40.90 23.62
CA ASP A 332 -0.72 41.42 22.38
C ASP A 332 -1.15 42.89 22.56
N TYR A 333 -1.73 43.23 23.72
CA TYR A 333 -2.04 44.62 24.06
C TYR A 333 -0.80 45.51 24.02
N ILE A 334 0.29 45.11 24.70
CA ILE A 334 1.55 45.87 24.72
C ILE A 334 2.11 46.07 23.30
N GLU A 335 2.02 45.06 22.45
CA GLU A 335 2.57 45.09 21.09
C GLU A 335 1.75 45.95 20.13
N THR A 336 0.43 45.89 20.23
CA THR A 336 -0.50 46.61 19.34
C THR A 336 -0.81 48.03 19.81
N ASN A 337 -0.50 48.38 21.06
CA ASN A 337 -0.80 49.69 21.62
C ASN A 337 -0.16 50.86 20.83
N PRO A 338 1.12 50.81 20.41
CA PRO A 338 1.69 51.86 19.55
C PRO A 338 0.88 52.16 18.29
N ASP A 339 0.36 51.13 17.62
CA ASP A 339 -0.45 51.27 16.41
C ASP A 339 -1.81 51.89 16.75
N LYS A 340 -2.45 51.43 17.83
CA LYS A 340 -3.70 52.01 18.37
C LYS A 340 -3.53 53.50 18.69
N ALA A 341 -2.41 53.89 19.28
CA ALA A 341 -2.08 55.27 19.65
C ALA A 341 -1.47 56.10 18.48
N GLY A 342 -1.30 55.53 17.29
CA GLY A 342 -0.73 56.20 16.12
C GLY A 342 0.77 56.56 16.24
N ILE A 343 1.52 55.84 17.07
CA ILE A 343 2.94 56.05 17.34
C ILE A 343 3.78 55.19 16.39
N LYS A 344 4.40 55.83 15.37
CA LYS A 344 5.17 55.12 14.32
C LYS A 344 6.49 54.49 14.79
N VAL A 345 7.08 54.97 15.88
CA VAL A 345 8.41 54.53 16.37
C VAL A 345 8.42 54.54 17.89
N ALA A 346 7.76 53.54 18.49
CA ALA A 346 7.88 53.26 19.93
C ALA A 346 8.93 52.16 20.16
N PRO A 347 9.80 52.28 21.18
CA PRO A 347 10.56 51.13 21.66
C PRO A 347 9.60 50.08 22.24
N VAL A 348 9.51 48.91 21.60
CA VAL A 348 8.64 47.77 21.95
C VAL A 348 9.47 46.49 21.96
N SER A 349 9.16 45.55 22.85
CA SER A 349 9.60 44.15 22.74
C SER A 349 8.44 43.25 22.33
N LYS A 350 8.70 42.27 21.46
CA LYS A 350 7.72 41.24 21.10
C LYS A 350 7.85 39.99 21.96
N LEU A 351 6.73 39.43 22.38
CA LEU A 351 6.60 38.07 22.87
C LEU A 351 6.68 37.15 21.64
N GLN A 352 7.68 36.28 21.56
CA GLN A 352 7.81 35.38 20.41
C GLN A 352 6.89 34.17 20.58
N THR A 353 6.03 33.92 19.59
CA THR A 353 5.25 32.67 19.48
C THR A 353 6.02 31.62 18.66
N GLU A 354 5.82 30.34 19.00
CA GLU A 354 6.54 29.20 18.41
C GLU A 354 6.47 29.15 16.86
N GLU A 355 5.37 29.60 16.24
CA GLU A 355 5.20 29.55 14.77
C GLU A 355 6.14 30.51 14.01
N SER A 356 6.44 31.68 14.59
CA SER A 356 7.31 32.70 13.97
C SER A 356 8.81 32.33 14.01
N GLN A 357 9.18 31.37 14.86
CA GLN A 357 10.55 30.89 14.97
C GLN A 357 10.90 29.89 13.85
N VAL A 358 9.92 29.11 13.36
CA VAL A 358 10.16 28.05 12.37
C VAL A 358 10.55 28.59 10.99
N GLU A 359 10.07 29.77 10.58
CA GLU A 359 10.44 30.39 9.29
C GLU A 359 11.81 31.11 9.33
N ASN A 360 12.18 31.72 10.46
CA ASN A 360 13.48 32.40 10.59
C ASN A 360 14.66 31.44 10.85
N LEU A 361 14.41 30.22 11.33
CA LEU A 361 15.43 29.20 11.59
C LEU A 361 16.03 28.57 10.32
N ARG A 362 15.37 28.70 9.16
CA ARG A 362 15.73 27.93 7.96
C ARG A 362 16.89 28.50 7.13
N HIS A 363 17.40 29.69 7.51
CA HIS A 363 18.64 30.27 6.95
C HIS A 363 19.83 30.20 7.94
N SER A 364 19.72 29.37 8.99
CA SER A 364 20.74 29.16 10.02
C SER A 364 21.74 28.04 9.65
N ASP A 365 22.81 27.89 10.45
CA ASP A 365 23.65 26.70 10.40
C ASP A 365 22.75 25.45 10.55
N VAL A 366 22.71 24.59 9.53
CA VAL A 366 21.99 23.30 9.58
C VAL A 366 22.96 22.18 9.92
N ARG A 367 22.59 21.31 10.87
CA ARG A 367 23.33 20.07 11.18
C ARG A 367 22.44 18.86 10.95
N VAL A 368 22.93 17.89 10.18
CA VAL A 368 22.23 16.63 9.92
C VAL A 368 22.92 15.52 10.70
N GLN A 369 22.27 15.05 11.77
CA GLN A 369 22.75 14.00 12.66
C GLN A 369 21.59 13.46 13.51
N ILE A 370 21.69 12.21 13.95
CA ILE A 370 20.61 11.54 14.70
C ILE A 370 20.38 12.24 16.05
N GLU A 371 21.46 12.47 16.80
CA GLU A 371 21.41 13.09 18.13
C GLU A 371 21.41 14.62 18.05
N SER A 372 20.85 15.29 19.06
CA SER A 372 20.89 16.75 19.16
C SER A 372 22.33 17.28 19.22
N PRO A 373 22.68 18.35 18.49
CA PRO A 373 23.94 19.06 18.66
C PRO A 373 24.11 19.76 20.03
N GLY A 374 23.06 19.79 20.87
CA GLY A 374 23.07 20.40 22.20
C GLY A 374 22.11 21.60 22.31
N GLU A 375 22.26 22.38 23.38
CA GLU A 375 21.44 23.58 23.61
C GLU A 375 21.54 24.59 22.45
N GLY A 376 20.43 25.26 22.16
CA GLY A 376 20.36 26.25 21.08
C GLY A 376 20.15 25.64 19.68
N TRP A 377 19.73 24.38 19.59
CA TRP A 377 19.36 23.73 18.34
C TRP A 377 17.94 23.17 18.42
N THR A 378 17.19 23.35 17.34
CA THR A 378 15.82 22.82 17.22
C THR A 378 15.77 21.82 16.06
N GLN A 379 15.22 20.63 16.32
CA GLN A 379 15.03 19.63 15.29
C GLN A 379 13.96 20.07 14.29
N ASP A 380 14.16 19.72 13.02
CA ASP A 380 13.16 19.87 11.97
C ASP A 380 11.81 19.24 12.38
N PRO A 381 10.69 19.97 12.27
CA PRO A 381 9.39 19.46 12.63
C PRO A 381 8.85 18.40 11.67
N ASP A 382 9.39 18.32 10.45
CA ASP A 382 8.90 17.42 9.41
C ASP A 382 9.26 15.95 9.69
N THR A 383 8.48 15.07 9.07
CA THR A 383 8.74 13.63 9.05
C THR A 383 9.23 13.19 7.68
N LEU A 384 9.90 12.04 7.63
CA LEU A 384 10.32 11.40 6.39
C LEU A 384 9.13 10.67 5.73
N ASP A 385 9.11 10.69 4.40
CA ASP A 385 8.19 9.92 3.56
C ASP A 385 8.22 8.45 3.96
N THR A 386 7.06 7.79 4.03
CA THR A 386 6.98 6.38 4.43
C THR A 386 7.83 5.49 3.53
N TRP A 387 7.91 5.81 2.24
CA TRP A 387 8.76 5.07 1.31
C TRP A 387 10.26 5.21 1.59
N PHE A 388 10.68 6.24 2.34
CA PHE A 388 12.08 6.48 2.74
C PHE A 388 12.53 5.54 3.85
N SER A 389 11.62 4.98 4.64
CA SER A 389 11.96 3.83 5.49
C SER A 389 11.83 2.52 4.69
N SER A 390 10.77 2.37 3.89
CA SER A 390 10.50 1.12 3.16
C SER A 390 11.57 0.73 2.13
N TRP A 391 12.31 1.68 1.55
CA TRP A 391 13.38 1.34 0.61
C TRP A 391 14.62 0.69 1.27
N LEU A 392 14.73 0.73 2.60
CA LEU A 392 15.79 0.04 3.36
C LEU A 392 15.39 -1.40 3.77
N TRP A 393 14.16 -1.81 3.44
CA TRP A 393 13.55 -3.06 3.90
C TRP A 393 14.38 -4.31 3.61
N ALA A 394 15.06 -4.36 2.46
CA ALA A 394 15.78 -5.55 2.03
C ALA A 394 16.93 -5.98 2.96
N TYR A 395 17.38 -5.11 3.87
CA TYR A 395 18.50 -5.40 4.76
C TYR A 395 18.36 -4.85 6.20
N GLU A 396 17.60 -3.77 6.44
CA GLU A 396 17.40 -3.24 7.80
C GLU A 396 16.47 -4.11 8.65
N THR A 397 15.74 -5.05 8.05
CA THR A 397 14.94 -6.04 8.80
C THR A 397 15.78 -7.19 9.35
N MET A 398 17.09 -7.23 9.04
CA MET A 398 17.99 -8.33 9.38
C MET A 398 19.08 -7.85 10.32
N ASP A 399 19.39 -8.64 11.34
CA ASP A 399 20.65 -8.49 12.06
C ASP A 399 21.86 -8.83 11.17
N GLU A 400 23.06 -8.54 11.64
CA GLU A 400 24.29 -8.72 10.87
C GLU A 400 24.50 -10.19 10.45
N GLU A 401 24.21 -11.15 11.33
CA GLU A 401 24.38 -12.58 11.05
C GLU A 401 23.41 -13.05 9.96
N THR A 402 22.14 -12.67 10.08
CA THR A 402 21.07 -12.98 9.13
C THR A 402 21.37 -12.33 7.79
N ARG A 403 21.77 -11.05 7.77
CA ARG A 403 22.13 -10.33 6.56
C ARG A 403 23.30 -10.99 5.84
N ARG A 404 24.37 -11.36 6.56
CA ARG A 404 25.51 -12.08 6.00
C ARG A 404 25.12 -13.45 5.43
N LYS A 405 24.02 -14.05 5.87
CA LYS A 405 23.56 -15.33 5.33
C LYS A 405 22.63 -15.15 4.12
N PHE A 406 21.70 -14.21 4.19
CA PHE A 406 20.53 -14.15 3.32
C PHE A 406 20.45 -12.92 2.41
N TYR A 407 21.41 -11.99 2.49
CA TYR A 407 21.53 -10.88 1.55
C TYR A 407 22.64 -11.17 0.50
N PRO A 408 22.40 -10.96 -0.81
CA PRO A 408 21.14 -10.53 -1.44
C PRO A 408 20.03 -11.58 -1.29
N THR A 409 18.77 -11.13 -1.18
CA THR A 409 17.63 -12.06 -1.07
C THR A 409 17.34 -12.76 -2.40
N SER A 410 16.65 -13.91 -2.37
CA SER A 410 16.38 -14.67 -3.60
C SER A 410 15.32 -14.00 -4.47
N VAL A 411 14.16 -13.68 -3.90
CA VAL A 411 12.97 -13.23 -4.65
C VAL A 411 12.21 -12.17 -3.86
N LEU A 412 11.88 -11.05 -4.51
CA LEU A 412 10.86 -10.12 -4.03
C LEU A 412 9.53 -10.42 -4.73
N VAL A 413 8.46 -10.64 -3.97
CA VAL A 413 7.10 -10.81 -4.51
C VAL A 413 6.29 -9.56 -4.20
N THR A 414 5.74 -8.91 -5.23
CA THR A 414 4.95 -7.69 -5.05
C THR A 414 4.03 -7.42 -6.24
N ALA A 415 3.17 -6.40 -6.15
CA ALA A 415 2.36 -5.93 -7.26
C ALA A 415 3.09 -4.84 -8.07
N PRO A 416 2.78 -4.67 -9.36
CA PRO A 416 3.47 -3.71 -10.22
C PRO A 416 3.17 -2.23 -9.89
N ASP A 417 2.12 -1.94 -9.12
CA ASP A 417 1.75 -0.58 -8.72
C ASP A 417 2.80 0.11 -7.83
N ILE A 418 3.66 -0.67 -7.14
CA ILE A 418 4.73 -0.15 -6.28
C ILE A 418 6.15 -0.40 -6.83
N ILE A 419 6.28 -0.71 -8.12
CA ILE A 419 7.58 -0.87 -8.79
C ILE A 419 8.48 0.37 -8.64
N PHE A 420 7.90 1.57 -8.77
CA PHE A 420 8.64 2.83 -8.68
C PHE A 420 8.87 3.28 -7.23
N PHE A 421 7.88 3.05 -6.37
CA PHE A 421 7.90 3.53 -4.99
C PHE A 421 8.71 2.63 -4.06
N TRP A 422 8.85 1.35 -4.38
CA TRP A 422 9.48 0.37 -3.52
C TRP A 422 10.60 -0.40 -4.20
N VAL A 423 10.31 -1.14 -5.28
CA VAL A 423 11.29 -2.02 -5.95
C VAL A 423 12.51 -1.22 -6.40
N ALA A 424 12.29 -0.18 -7.20
CA ALA A 424 13.36 0.66 -7.73
C ALA A 424 14.19 1.32 -6.63
N ARG A 425 13.52 1.78 -5.57
CA ARG A 425 14.17 2.45 -4.44
C ARG A 425 15.01 1.49 -3.62
N MET A 426 14.56 0.25 -3.40
CA MET A 426 15.38 -0.79 -2.75
C MET A 426 16.63 -1.14 -3.57
N ILE A 427 16.52 -1.17 -4.90
CA ILE A 427 17.68 -1.41 -5.78
C ILE A 427 18.71 -0.28 -5.60
N ILE A 428 18.26 0.96 -5.67
CA ILE A 428 19.11 2.14 -5.48
C ILE A 428 19.76 2.13 -4.09
N ALA A 429 18.98 1.87 -3.04
CA ALA A 429 19.47 1.84 -1.66
C ALA A 429 20.54 0.74 -1.46
N GLY A 430 20.30 -0.49 -1.95
CA GLY A 430 21.28 -1.57 -1.86
C GLY A 430 22.62 -1.21 -2.52
N LEU A 431 22.56 -0.61 -3.71
CA LEU A 431 23.76 -0.21 -4.46
C LEU A 431 24.50 0.98 -3.84
N GLU A 432 23.78 1.87 -3.15
CA GLU A 432 24.37 3.03 -2.47
C GLU A 432 25.00 2.63 -1.15
N PHE A 433 24.24 1.95 -0.28
CA PHE A 433 24.66 1.64 1.09
C PHE A 433 25.50 0.37 1.21
N LYS A 434 25.53 -0.44 0.15
CA LYS A 434 26.33 -1.68 0.04
C LYS A 434 26.29 -2.56 1.31
N PRO A 435 25.09 -3.02 1.73
CA PRO A 435 24.93 -3.77 2.97
C PRO A 435 25.36 -5.25 2.83
N GLY A 436 25.88 -5.62 1.66
CA GLY A 436 26.35 -6.96 1.31
C GLY A 436 27.65 -7.39 1.98
N LYS A 437 28.13 -8.55 1.56
CA LYS A 437 29.30 -9.21 2.16
C LYS A 437 30.62 -8.54 1.78
N ASN A 438 30.67 -7.89 0.62
CA ASN A 438 31.83 -7.25 0.05
C ASN A 438 31.39 -6.21 -1.01
N GLU A 439 32.36 -5.58 -1.67
CA GLU A 439 32.15 -4.48 -2.62
C GLU A 439 31.60 -4.89 -4.01
N ARG A 440 31.44 -6.19 -4.30
CA ARG A 440 30.89 -6.67 -5.58
C ARG A 440 29.45 -6.22 -5.77
N ILE A 441 29.07 -5.85 -6.98
CA ILE A 441 27.75 -5.28 -7.26
C ILE A 441 26.63 -6.30 -7.01
N GLU A 442 26.88 -7.56 -7.39
CA GLU A 442 26.01 -8.72 -7.19
C GLU A 442 25.81 -9.11 -5.72
N ASP A 443 26.71 -8.69 -4.82
CA ASP A 443 26.56 -8.87 -3.38
C ASP A 443 25.77 -7.71 -2.74
N ASN A 444 25.51 -6.62 -3.48
CA ASN A 444 24.86 -5.39 -3.02
C ASN A 444 23.53 -5.06 -3.71
N ILE A 445 23.00 -5.99 -4.52
CA ILE A 445 21.61 -5.93 -4.98
C ILE A 445 20.65 -6.39 -3.88
N PRO A 446 19.43 -5.86 -3.76
CA PRO A 446 18.51 -6.27 -2.69
C PRO A 446 17.93 -7.67 -2.88
N PHE A 447 17.71 -8.08 -4.13
CA PHE A 447 17.10 -9.34 -4.53
C PHE A 447 17.61 -9.77 -5.90
N ARG A 448 17.63 -11.08 -6.19
CA ARG A 448 17.99 -11.62 -7.50
C ARG A 448 16.84 -11.64 -8.49
N ASP A 449 15.65 -11.99 -8.03
CA ASP A 449 14.44 -12.01 -8.85
C ASP A 449 13.36 -11.10 -8.25
N VAL A 450 12.53 -10.49 -9.12
CA VAL A 450 11.31 -9.78 -8.72
C VAL A 450 10.13 -10.41 -9.44
N PHE A 451 9.22 -11.00 -8.67
CA PHE A 451 7.97 -11.53 -9.20
C PHE A 451 6.82 -10.55 -8.97
N PHE A 452 6.29 -10.02 -10.07
CA PHE A 452 5.14 -9.13 -10.09
C PHE A 452 3.84 -9.94 -10.20
N THR A 453 3.02 -9.88 -9.16
CA THR A 453 1.69 -10.48 -9.14
C THR A 453 0.70 -9.68 -9.98
N GLY A 454 -0.34 -10.36 -10.47
CA GLY A 454 -1.52 -9.68 -11.02
C GLY A 454 -2.33 -9.00 -9.92
N LEU A 455 -2.95 -7.86 -10.23
CA LEU A 455 -3.91 -7.24 -9.31
C LEU A 455 -5.25 -7.98 -9.38
N ILE A 456 -5.89 -8.21 -8.23
CA ILE A 456 -7.22 -8.79 -8.19
C ILE A 456 -8.24 -7.72 -8.55
N ARG A 457 -9.07 -8.03 -9.56
CA ARG A 457 -10.14 -7.19 -10.08
C ARG A 457 -11.47 -7.89 -9.94
N ASP A 458 -12.54 -7.11 -9.85
CA ASP A 458 -13.89 -7.65 -9.95
C ASP A 458 -14.18 -8.18 -11.37
N GLN A 459 -15.36 -8.81 -11.55
CA GLN A 459 -15.79 -9.35 -12.85
C GLN A 459 -15.87 -8.29 -13.97
N GLN A 460 -15.98 -7.01 -13.63
CA GLN A 460 -16.03 -5.88 -14.58
C GLN A 460 -14.64 -5.31 -14.88
N GLY A 461 -13.58 -5.84 -14.25
CA GLY A 461 -12.20 -5.38 -14.42
C GLY A 461 -11.84 -4.16 -13.56
N ARG A 462 -12.68 -3.78 -12.60
CA ARG A 462 -12.39 -2.66 -11.68
C ARG A 462 -11.50 -3.15 -10.55
N LYS A 463 -10.61 -2.28 -10.06
CA LYS A 463 -9.79 -2.57 -8.87
C LYS A 463 -10.73 -2.87 -7.70
N MET A 464 -10.42 -3.91 -6.91
CA MET A 464 -11.17 -4.19 -5.69
C MET A 464 -10.93 -3.08 -4.66
N SER A 465 -11.98 -2.55 -4.06
CA SER A 465 -11.91 -1.61 -2.96
C SER A 465 -13.09 -1.78 -2.00
N LYS A 466 -12.86 -1.41 -0.74
CA LYS A 466 -13.93 -1.37 0.27
C LYS A 466 -15.00 -0.35 -0.08
N SER A 467 -14.63 0.80 -0.64
CA SER A 467 -15.56 1.87 -1.04
C SER A 467 -16.52 1.44 -2.15
N LEU A 468 -16.08 0.59 -3.07
CA LEU A 468 -16.91 0.05 -4.16
C LEU A 468 -17.75 -1.16 -3.72
N GLY A 469 -17.54 -1.68 -2.50
CA GLY A 469 -18.21 -2.89 -2.01
C GLY A 469 -17.92 -4.15 -2.82
N ASN A 470 -16.87 -4.14 -3.66
CA ASN A 470 -16.53 -5.21 -4.61
C ASN A 470 -15.31 -6.05 -4.15
N SER A 471 -14.89 -5.90 -2.90
CA SER A 471 -13.79 -6.64 -2.29
C SER A 471 -14.35 -7.64 -1.26
N PRO A 472 -14.49 -8.93 -1.60
CA PRO A 472 -14.90 -9.94 -0.61
C PRO A 472 -13.83 -10.07 0.48
N ASP A 473 -14.26 -10.37 1.71
CA ASP A 473 -13.33 -10.68 2.79
C ASP A 473 -12.71 -12.07 2.56
N PRO A 474 -11.37 -12.20 2.49
CA PRO A 474 -10.73 -13.51 2.37
C PRO A 474 -11.15 -14.51 3.47
N LEU A 475 -11.45 -14.04 4.68
CA LEU A 475 -11.88 -14.90 5.78
C LEU A 475 -13.27 -15.49 5.56
N GLU A 476 -14.20 -14.73 4.95
CA GLU A 476 -15.53 -15.25 4.57
C GLU A 476 -15.42 -16.32 3.48
N LEU A 477 -14.50 -16.13 2.52
CA LEU A 477 -14.22 -17.13 1.50
C LEU A 477 -13.59 -18.40 2.11
N ILE A 478 -12.71 -18.25 3.09
CA ILE A 478 -12.11 -19.38 3.82
C ILE A 478 -13.17 -20.14 4.61
N ASP A 479 -14.08 -19.46 5.29
CA ASP A 479 -15.18 -20.11 6.02
C ASP A 479 -16.08 -20.93 5.08
N LYS A 480 -16.37 -20.39 3.89
CA LYS A 480 -17.25 -21.04 2.91
C LYS A 480 -16.60 -22.18 2.12
N TYR A 481 -15.33 -22.05 1.73
CA TYR A 481 -14.67 -22.97 0.79
C TYR A 481 -13.42 -23.66 1.32
N GLY A 482 -12.95 -23.26 2.51
CA GLY A 482 -11.68 -23.69 3.08
C GLY A 482 -10.49 -22.90 2.53
N ALA A 483 -9.44 -22.79 3.34
CA ALA A 483 -8.21 -22.08 2.98
C ALA A 483 -7.53 -22.66 1.73
N ASP A 484 -7.54 -23.99 1.58
CA ASP A 484 -6.95 -24.66 0.42
C ASP A 484 -7.79 -24.43 -0.85
N GLY A 485 -9.12 -24.34 -0.72
CA GLY A 485 -10.00 -24.00 -1.84
C GLY A 485 -9.70 -22.59 -2.36
N LEU A 486 -9.54 -21.62 -1.46
CA LEU A 486 -9.15 -20.25 -1.80
C LEU A 486 -7.77 -20.19 -2.46
N ARG A 487 -6.75 -20.80 -1.84
CA ARG A 487 -5.37 -20.78 -2.34
C ARG A 487 -5.25 -21.42 -3.73
N PHE A 488 -5.76 -22.64 -3.88
CA PHE A 488 -5.66 -23.38 -5.14
C PHE A 488 -6.49 -22.72 -6.24
N GLY A 489 -7.74 -22.34 -5.94
CA GLY A 489 -8.63 -21.70 -6.89
C GLY A 489 -8.05 -20.39 -7.44
N LEU A 490 -7.53 -19.53 -6.56
CA LEU A 490 -6.95 -18.24 -6.97
C LEU A 490 -5.65 -18.43 -7.78
N MET A 491 -4.75 -19.31 -7.35
CA MET A 491 -3.49 -19.54 -8.06
C MET A 491 -3.69 -20.12 -9.46
N ARG A 492 -4.69 -20.99 -9.65
CA ARG A 492 -5.01 -21.58 -10.96
C ARG A 492 -5.45 -20.53 -11.98
N ILE A 493 -6.09 -19.44 -11.53
CA ILE A 493 -6.55 -18.34 -12.40
C ILE A 493 -5.65 -17.10 -12.38
N ALA A 494 -4.43 -17.23 -11.86
CA ALA A 494 -3.46 -16.14 -11.78
C ALA A 494 -2.41 -16.22 -12.91
N PRO A 495 -2.75 -15.80 -14.15
CA PRO A 495 -1.77 -15.78 -15.24
C PRO A 495 -0.61 -14.85 -14.91
N SER A 496 0.60 -15.23 -15.33
CA SER A 496 1.77 -14.38 -15.16
C SER A 496 1.61 -13.08 -15.97
N GLY A 497 1.73 -11.93 -15.30
CA GLY A 497 1.73 -10.61 -15.95
C GLY A 497 0.38 -10.02 -16.32
N GLN A 498 -0.73 -10.63 -15.91
CA GLN A 498 -2.07 -10.07 -16.12
C GLN A 498 -2.85 -10.01 -14.82
N ASP A 499 -3.82 -9.10 -14.78
CA ASP A 499 -4.70 -8.96 -13.64
C ASP A 499 -5.68 -10.13 -13.53
N ILE A 500 -6.00 -10.50 -12.30
CA ILE A 500 -6.85 -11.64 -11.98
C ILE A 500 -8.29 -11.15 -11.94
N ARG A 501 -9.13 -11.69 -12.83
CA ARG A 501 -10.59 -11.49 -12.74
C ARG A 501 -11.15 -12.46 -11.72
N PHE A 502 -11.47 -11.94 -10.54
CA PHE A 502 -12.00 -12.75 -9.46
C PHE A 502 -13.40 -13.25 -9.79
N ASP A 503 -13.59 -14.56 -9.67
CA ASP A 503 -14.88 -15.23 -9.74
C ASP A 503 -14.91 -16.29 -8.63
N GLU A 504 -15.91 -16.18 -7.75
CA GLU A 504 -16.08 -17.09 -6.62
C GLU A 504 -16.26 -18.55 -7.07
N LYS A 505 -16.77 -18.77 -8.30
CA LYS A 505 -16.87 -20.10 -8.91
C LYS A 505 -15.50 -20.82 -8.97
N GLN A 506 -14.42 -20.08 -9.18
CA GLN A 506 -13.07 -20.66 -9.25
C GLN A 506 -12.59 -21.14 -7.87
N ILE A 507 -13.04 -20.47 -6.81
CA ILE A 507 -12.79 -20.90 -5.44
C ILE A 507 -13.59 -22.17 -5.10
N GLU A 508 -14.84 -22.23 -5.59
CA GLU A 508 -15.65 -23.44 -5.50
C GLU A 508 -15.00 -24.64 -6.23
N GLU A 509 -14.42 -24.42 -7.40
CA GLU A 509 -13.64 -25.44 -8.12
C GLU A 509 -12.44 -25.93 -7.29
N GLY A 510 -11.74 -25.04 -6.59
CA GLY A 510 -10.68 -25.40 -5.63
C GLY A 510 -11.18 -26.31 -4.51
N ARG A 511 -12.34 -26.00 -3.90
CA ARG A 511 -12.99 -26.86 -2.90
C ARG A 511 -13.39 -28.23 -3.47
N ASN A 512 -13.92 -28.25 -4.69
CA ASN A 512 -14.30 -29.49 -5.38
C ASN A 512 -13.08 -30.38 -5.64
N PHE A 513 -11.95 -29.78 -6.01
CA PHE A 513 -10.68 -30.50 -6.14
C PHE A 513 -10.21 -31.10 -4.82
N ALA A 514 -10.25 -30.35 -3.72
CA ALA A 514 -9.97 -30.87 -2.38
C ALA A 514 -10.85 -32.09 -2.05
N THR A 515 -12.14 -32.01 -2.39
CA THR A 515 -13.11 -33.10 -2.16
C THR A 515 -12.77 -34.34 -2.99
N LYS A 516 -12.35 -34.17 -4.26
CA LYS A 516 -11.92 -35.26 -5.13
C LYS A 516 -10.67 -35.95 -4.55
N LEU A 517 -9.70 -35.17 -4.07
CA LEU A 517 -8.50 -35.67 -3.40
C LEU A 517 -8.82 -36.49 -2.15
N TRP A 518 -9.69 -35.96 -1.29
CA TRP A 518 -10.17 -36.67 -0.10
C TRP A 518 -10.82 -38.01 -0.46
N ASN A 519 -11.68 -38.03 -1.48
CA ASN A 519 -12.37 -39.24 -1.90
C ASN A 519 -11.42 -40.31 -2.45
N ALA A 520 -10.39 -39.92 -3.20
CA ALA A 520 -9.39 -40.87 -3.69
C ALA A 520 -8.52 -41.44 -2.56
N ALA A 521 -8.10 -40.59 -1.61
CA ALA A 521 -7.36 -41.04 -0.43
C ALA A 521 -8.20 -41.98 0.45
N ARG A 522 -9.47 -41.64 0.68
CA ARG A 522 -10.43 -42.49 1.40
C ARG A 522 -10.62 -43.84 0.70
N PHE A 523 -10.78 -43.84 -0.62
CA PHE A 523 -10.87 -45.07 -1.40
C PHE A 523 -9.65 -45.96 -1.16
N ARG A 524 -8.43 -45.40 -1.24
CA ARG A 524 -7.22 -46.17 -0.93
C ARG A 524 -7.22 -46.70 0.51
N GLN A 525 -7.57 -45.88 1.49
CA GLN A 525 -7.58 -46.27 2.91
C GLN A 525 -8.54 -47.44 3.20
N MET A 526 -9.68 -47.52 2.50
CA MET A 526 -10.64 -48.62 2.62
C MET A 526 -10.07 -50.00 2.24
N HIS A 527 -8.94 -50.04 1.52
CA HIS A 527 -8.29 -51.27 1.06
C HIS A 527 -7.07 -51.67 1.91
N GLY A 528 -7.00 -51.18 3.16
CA GLY A 528 -5.99 -51.57 4.14
C GLY A 528 -4.94 -50.48 4.39
N LYS A 529 -3.99 -50.75 5.29
CA LYS A 529 -2.96 -49.78 5.68
C LYS A 529 -2.08 -49.39 4.49
N SER A 530 -1.80 -48.10 4.33
CA SER A 530 -0.85 -47.60 3.33
C SER A 530 0.60 -47.78 3.78
N ALA A 531 1.50 -47.88 2.80
CA ALA A 531 2.93 -47.97 3.05
C ALA A 531 3.60 -46.61 2.81
N ALA A 532 4.41 -46.14 3.77
CA ALA A 532 5.23 -44.93 3.61
C ALA A 532 6.28 -45.05 2.50
N ALA A 533 6.85 -46.25 2.35
CA ALA A 533 7.80 -46.61 1.30
C ALA A 533 7.29 -47.87 0.57
N PRO A 534 6.33 -47.73 -0.35
CA PRO A 534 5.78 -48.86 -1.08
C PRO A 534 6.88 -49.50 -1.94
N LYS A 535 7.00 -50.82 -1.87
CA LYS A 535 7.89 -51.58 -2.76
C LYS A 535 7.15 -51.86 -4.06
N ILE A 536 7.66 -51.30 -5.15
CA ILE A 536 7.13 -51.52 -6.49
C ILE A 536 7.99 -52.56 -7.19
N ASP A 537 7.34 -53.59 -7.72
CA ASP A 537 7.95 -54.59 -8.60
C ASP A 537 7.57 -54.28 -10.04
N ASN A 538 8.54 -53.80 -10.84
CA ASN A 538 8.33 -53.36 -12.22
C ASN A 538 7.79 -54.47 -13.12
N GLU A 539 8.08 -55.73 -12.83
CA GLU A 539 7.59 -56.89 -13.59
C GLU A 539 6.08 -57.12 -13.37
N ARG A 540 5.56 -56.70 -12.21
CA ARG A 540 4.15 -56.88 -11.81
C ARG A 540 3.28 -55.65 -12.03
N LEU A 541 3.83 -54.61 -12.66
CA LEU A 541 3.05 -53.42 -13.00
C LEU A 541 2.09 -53.71 -14.16
N SER A 542 0.81 -53.46 -13.93
CA SER A 542 -0.17 -53.39 -15.01
C SER A 542 0.19 -52.27 -15.98
N ILE A 543 -0.27 -52.36 -17.24
CA ILE A 543 0.01 -51.33 -18.24
C ILE A 543 -0.49 -49.94 -17.80
N PHE A 544 -1.61 -49.89 -17.06
CA PHE A 544 -2.18 -48.66 -16.52
C PHE A 544 -1.34 -48.09 -15.37
N ALA A 545 -0.73 -48.94 -14.55
CA ALA A 545 0.20 -48.52 -13.51
C ALA A 545 1.50 -47.93 -14.12
N VAL A 546 1.99 -48.52 -15.22
CA VAL A 546 3.13 -47.97 -15.95
C VAL A 546 2.80 -46.59 -16.52
N GLU A 547 1.63 -46.41 -17.14
CA GLU A 547 1.21 -45.12 -17.68
C GLU A 547 1.09 -44.05 -16.59
N VAL A 548 0.44 -44.33 -15.45
CA VAL A 548 0.28 -43.30 -14.39
C VAL A 548 1.61 -42.90 -13.75
N LEU A 549 2.55 -43.84 -13.60
CA LEU A 549 3.90 -43.55 -13.10
C LEU A 549 4.71 -42.72 -14.12
N ALA A 550 4.54 -43.00 -15.41
CA ALA A 550 5.14 -42.18 -16.47
C ALA A 550 4.55 -40.76 -16.49
N ARG A 551 3.22 -40.62 -16.36
CA ARG A 551 2.54 -39.33 -16.23
C ARG A 551 2.95 -38.56 -14.97
N LEU A 552 3.19 -39.26 -13.86
CA LEU A 552 3.74 -38.64 -12.65
C LEU A 552 5.14 -38.06 -12.91
N ASN A 553 6.01 -38.79 -13.59
CA ASN A 553 7.35 -38.29 -13.96
C ASN A 553 7.26 -37.05 -14.88
N GLU A 554 6.39 -37.08 -15.89
CA GLU A 554 6.13 -35.93 -16.77
C GLU A 554 5.60 -34.72 -15.98
N THR A 555 4.73 -34.97 -15.00
CA THR A 555 4.17 -33.94 -14.12
C THR A 555 5.24 -33.33 -13.22
N ILE A 556 6.15 -34.14 -12.67
CA ILE A 556 7.29 -33.65 -11.88
C ILE A 556 8.16 -32.72 -12.72
N ASP A 557 8.53 -33.13 -13.94
CA ASP A 557 9.35 -32.32 -14.85
C ASP A 557 8.64 -31.00 -15.24
N ALA A 558 7.33 -31.07 -15.53
CA ALA A 558 6.53 -29.88 -15.87
C ALA A 558 6.38 -28.90 -14.70
N VAL A 559 6.17 -29.41 -13.48
CA VAL A 559 6.08 -28.59 -12.27
C VAL A 559 7.42 -27.93 -11.95
N GLU A 560 8.53 -28.65 -12.07
CA GLU A 560 9.88 -28.11 -11.86
C GLU A 560 10.19 -26.99 -12.86
N ALA A 561 9.89 -27.20 -14.15
CA ALA A 561 10.06 -26.19 -15.19
C ALA A 561 9.21 -24.94 -14.94
N ALA A 562 7.93 -25.11 -14.57
CA ALA A 562 7.02 -23.99 -14.31
C ALA A 562 7.41 -23.19 -13.06
N TYR A 563 7.92 -23.83 -12.01
CA TYR A 563 8.47 -23.12 -10.85
C TYR A 563 9.70 -22.28 -11.20
N GLY A 564 10.57 -22.78 -12.10
CA GLY A 564 11.75 -22.04 -12.57
C GLY A 564 11.42 -20.68 -13.19
N GLU A 565 10.22 -20.53 -13.75
CA GLU A 565 9.73 -19.31 -14.41
C GLU A 565 8.58 -18.62 -13.63
N TYR A 566 8.38 -18.96 -12.35
CA TYR A 566 7.30 -18.43 -11.49
C TYR A 566 5.88 -18.59 -12.09
N GLN A 567 5.65 -19.63 -12.89
CA GLN A 567 4.37 -19.91 -13.56
C GLN A 567 3.43 -20.72 -12.64
N PHE A 568 3.07 -20.16 -11.49
CA PHE A 568 2.26 -20.86 -10.47
C PHE A 568 0.89 -21.35 -10.97
N SER A 569 0.25 -20.62 -11.89
CA SER A 569 -0.99 -21.06 -12.54
C SER A 569 -0.78 -22.32 -13.39
N ALA A 570 0.35 -22.41 -14.12
CA ALA A 570 0.69 -23.61 -14.88
C ALA A 570 0.98 -24.80 -13.95
N VAL A 571 1.69 -24.58 -12.84
CA VAL A 571 1.89 -25.61 -11.81
C VAL A 571 0.54 -26.13 -11.30
N ALA A 572 -0.37 -25.24 -10.88
CA ALA A 572 -1.70 -25.63 -10.40
C ALA A 572 -2.49 -26.42 -11.45
N GLN A 573 -2.41 -26.01 -12.72
CA GLN A 573 -3.08 -26.69 -13.83
C GLN A 573 -2.50 -28.09 -14.09
N HIS A 574 -1.17 -28.26 -14.11
CA HIS A 574 -0.53 -29.57 -14.24
C HIS A 574 -0.91 -30.53 -13.10
N LEU A 575 -0.97 -30.02 -11.87
CA LEU A 575 -1.39 -30.81 -10.71
C LEU A 575 -2.86 -31.22 -10.79
N TYR A 576 -3.73 -30.30 -11.23
CA TYR A 576 -5.14 -30.59 -11.44
C TYR A 576 -5.35 -31.67 -12.51
N ASP A 577 -4.74 -31.49 -13.68
CA ASP A 577 -4.91 -32.38 -14.82
C ASP A 577 -4.40 -33.79 -14.51
N PHE A 578 -3.20 -33.91 -13.93
CA PHE A 578 -2.64 -35.19 -13.52
C PHE A 578 -3.54 -35.90 -12.51
N PHE A 579 -3.92 -35.22 -11.42
CA PHE A 579 -4.64 -35.90 -10.34
C PHE A 579 -6.07 -36.24 -10.71
N TRP A 580 -6.77 -35.30 -11.36
CA TRP A 580 -8.16 -35.51 -11.73
C TRP A 580 -8.28 -36.46 -12.92
N SER A 581 -7.56 -36.19 -14.01
CA SER A 581 -7.74 -36.92 -15.27
C SER A 581 -6.92 -38.20 -15.28
N ASP A 582 -5.59 -38.11 -15.15
CA ASP A 582 -4.71 -39.28 -15.32
C ASP A 582 -4.83 -40.26 -14.15
N TYR A 583 -4.83 -39.75 -12.92
CA TYR A 583 -4.90 -40.57 -11.72
C TYR A 583 -6.34 -41.02 -11.40
N CYS A 584 -7.28 -40.10 -11.15
CA CYS A 584 -8.61 -40.50 -10.70
C CYS A 584 -9.49 -41.10 -11.80
N ASP A 585 -9.65 -40.40 -12.94
CA ASP A 585 -10.63 -40.80 -13.96
C ASP A 585 -10.17 -42.00 -14.79
N TRP A 586 -8.86 -42.19 -14.92
CA TRP A 586 -8.26 -43.31 -15.65
C TRP A 586 -7.65 -44.37 -14.74
N PHE A 587 -6.55 -44.07 -14.04
CA PHE A 587 -5.80 -45.10 -13.31
C PHE A 587 -6.59 -45.72 -12.15
N VAL A 588 -7.21 -44.94 -11.27
CA VAL A 588 -7.98 -45.46 -10.13
C VAL A 588 -9.15 -46.32 -10.62
N GLU A 589 -9.84 -45.91 -11.69
CA GLU A 589 -10.92 -46.72 -12.26
C GLU A 589 -10.40 -48.02 -12.90
N ALA A 590 -9.28 -47.99 -13.61
CA ALA A 590 -8.67 -49.19 -14.18
C ALA A 590 -8.13 -50.13 -13.07
N ALA A 591 -7.39 -49.61 -12.10
CA ALA A 591 -6.79 -50.36 -11.00
C ALA A 591 -7.81 -51.11 -10.13
N LYS A 592 -9.07 -50.66 -10.10
CA LYS A 592 -10.16 -51.39 -9.44
C LYS A 592 -10.37 -52.79 -10.03
N THR A 593 -9.98 -53.07 -11.28
CA THR A 593 -10.01 -54.46 -11.79
C THR A 593 -9.03 -55.36 -11.08
N ASP A 594 -7.84 -54.84 -10.77
CA ASP A 594 -6.82 -55.58 -10.02
C ASP A 594 -7.21 -55.66 -8.54
N ILE A 595 -7.76 -54.59 -7.95
CA ILE A 595 -8.14 -54.53 -6.52
C ILE A 595 -9.33 -55.44 -6.19
N PHE A 596 -10.33 -55.52 -7.07
CA PHE A 596 -11.49 -56.39 -6.90
C PHE A 596 -11.32 -57.76 -7.58
N GLY A 597 -10.17 -58.01 -8.20
CA GLY A 597 -9.83 -59.29 -8.81
C GLY A 597 -9.40 -60.35 -7.78
N GLU A 598 -9.20 -61.57 -8.25
CA GLU A 598 -8.80 -62.71 -7.41
C GLU A 598 -7.28 -62.79 -7.19
N ASP A 599 -6.48 -62.13 -8.03
CA ASP A 599 -5.02 -62.12 -7.93
C ASP A 599 -4.56 -61.11 -6.86
N GLU A 600 -4.31 -61.63 -5.65
CA GLU A 600 -3.84 -60.83 -4.52
C GLU A 600 -2.49 -60.15 -4.80
N SER A 601 -1.62 -60.72 -5.64
CA SER A 601 -0.36 -60.08 -6.01
C SER A 601 -0.59 -58.83 -6.88
N ARG A 602 -1.51 -58.89 -7.84
CA ARG A 602 -1.87 -57.72 -8.67
C ARG A 602 -2.55 -56.64 -7.85
N LYS A 603 -3.43 -57.03 -6.93
CA LYS A 603 -4.04 -56.11 -5.96
C LYS A 603 -3.00 -55.38 -5.11
N GLN A 604 -2.04 -56.09 -4.53
CA GLN A 604 -0.97 -55.46 -3.75
C GLN A 604 -0.09 -54.54 -4.60
N SER A 605 0.20 -54.91 -5.86
CA SER A 605 0.90 -54.06 -6.82
C SER A 605 0.13 -52.76 -7.09
N ALA A 606 -1.18 -52.84 -7.37
CA ALA A 606 -2.04 -51.68 -7.60
C ALA A 606 -2.12 -50.75 -6.37
N LEU A 607 -2.26 -51.31 -5.17
CA LEU A 607 -2.28 -50.53 -3.92
C LEU A 607 -0.94 -49.87 -3.63
N ALA A 608 0.18 -50.55 -3.90
CA ALA A 608 1.52 -49.98 -3.77
C ALA A 608 1.75 -48.81 -4.75
N VAL A 609 1.25 -48.91 -5.98
CA VAL A 609 1.29 -47.81 -6.97
C VAL A 609 0.43 -46.64 -6.50
N MET A 610 -0.77 -46.89 -5.96
CA MET A 610 -1.60 -45.83 -5.36
C MET A 610 -0.88 -45.09 -4.23
N ASP A 611 -0.20 -45.82 -3.34
CA ASP A 611 0.57 -45.23 -2.25
C ASP A 611 1.75 -44.40 -2.77
N CYS A 612 2.44 -44.90 -3.80
CA CYS A 612 3.56 -44.20 -4.44
C CYS A 612 3.09 -42.88 -5.07
N VAL A 613 2.02 -42.92 -5.86
CA VAL A 613 1.47 -41.75 -6.55
C VAL A 613 0.88 -40.74 -5.56
N LEU A 614 0.09 -41.18 -4.57
CA LEU A 614 -0.49 -40.27 -3.57
C LEU A 614 0.61 -39.61 -2.73
N SER A 615 1.60 -40.36 -2.25
CA SER A 615 2.72 -39.78 -1.50
C SER A 615 3.50 -38.75 -2.30
N ALA A 616 3.76 -39.01 -3.59
CA ALA A 616 4.41 -38.03 -4.46
C ALA A 616 3.52 -36.81 -4.74
N PHE A 617 2.26 -37.04 -5.08
CA PHE A 617 1.32 -35.99 -5.43
C PHE A 617 1.04 -35.03 -4.26
N LEU A 618 0.83 -35.55 -3.04
CA LEU A 618 0.61 -34.71 -1.86
C LEU A 618 1.79 -33.77 -1.61
N ARG A 619 3.03 -34.22 -1.82
CA ARG A 619 4.23 -33.38 -1.69
C ARG A 619 4.32 -32.30 -2.76
N LEU A 620 3.90 -32.59 -4.00
CA LEU A 620 3.83 -31.59 -5.07
C LEU A 620 2.72 -30.55 -4.82
N LEU A 621 1.59 -30.99 -4.27
CA LEU A 621 0.42 -30.13 -4.03
C LEU A 621 0.53 -29.29 -2.75
N HIS A 622 1.35 -29.71 -1.78
CA HIS A 622 1.45 -29.07 -0.46
C HIS A 622 1.66 -27.54 -0.48
N PRO A 623 2.50 -26.96 -1.36
CA PRO A 623 2.65 -25.49 -1.45
C PRO A 623 1.34 -24.74 -1.77
N PHE A 624 0.40 -25.40 -2.46
CA PHE A 624 -0.89 -24.84 -2.85
C PHE A 624 -2.00 -25.16 -1.84
N MET A 625 -2.05 -26.40 -1.33
CA MET A 625 -3.11 -26.88 -0.44
C MET A 625 -2.53 -27.51 0.83
N PRO A 626 -1.90 -26.72 1.71
CA PRO A 626 -1.11 -27.26 2.83
C PRO A 626 -1.93 -28.02 3.87
N HIS A 627 -3.21 -27.66 4.09
CA HIS A 627 -3.98 -28.22 5.21
C HIS A 627 -4.48 -29.65 4.89
N ILE A 628 -5.12 -29.85 3.74
CA ILE A 628 -5.61 -31.15 3.31
C ILE A 628 -4.46 -32.11 3.03
N THR A 629 -3.34 -31.61 2.49
CA THR A 629 -2.18 -32.48 2.21
C THR A 629 -1.50 -32.95 3.48
N GLU A 630 -1.39 -32.09 4.51
CA GLU A 630 -0.90 -32.47 5.85
C GLU A 630 -1.81 -33.52 6.51
N GLU A 631 -3.13 -33.30 6.49
CA GLU A 631 -4.11 -34.23 7.05
C GLU A 631 -4.03 -35.60 6.36
N LEU A 632 -4.02 -35.63 5.03
CA LEU A 632 -3.95 -36.88 4.26
C LEU A 632 -2.60 -37.58 4.41
N TRP A 633 -1.50 -36.83 4.53
CA TRP A 633 -0.18 -37.38 4.79
C TRP A 633 -0.13 -38.16 6.10
N SER A 634 -0.74 -37.59 7.14
CA SER A 634 -0.88 -38.23 8.46
C SER A 634 -1.82 -39.43 8.42
N LEU A 635 -3.03 -39.27 7.85
CA LEU A 635 -4.06 -40.32 7.80
C LEU A 635 -3.63 -41.56 7.00
N LEU A 636 -2.87 -41.35 5.92
CA LEU A 636 -2.30 -42.43 5.12
C LEU A 636 -0.98 -42.96 5.70
N GLY A 637 -0.40 -42.28 6.69
CA GLY A 637 0.84 -42.72 7.33
C GLY A 637 2.04 -42.72 6.39
N PHE A 638 2.12 -41.73 5.48
CA PHE A 638 3.23 -41.60 4.54
C PHE A 638 4.50 -41.04 5.17
N GLY A 639 4.40 -40.39 6.32
CA GLY A 639 5.53 -39.95 7.12
C GLY A 639 5.17 -39.83 8.59
N THR A 640 6.20 -39.72 9.44
CA THR A 640 6.05 -39.52 10.89
C THR A 640 6.15 -38.05 11.31
N LYS A 641 6.55 -37.18 10.38
CA LYS A 641 6.66 -35.73 10.55
C LYS A 641 5.73 -35.04 9.57
N SER A 642 5.55 -33.74 9.80
CA SER A 642 4.83 -32.87 8.87
C SER A 642 5.41 -32.93 7.46
N ILE A 643 4.53 -32.97 6.46
CA ILE A 643 4.92 -33.04 5.04
C ILE A 643 5.72 -31.79 4.62
N GLN A 644 5.61 -30.68 5.35
CA GLN A 644 6.37 -29.45 5.07
C GLN A 644 7.89 -29.62 5.12
N PHE A 645 8.37 -30.66 5.81
CA PHE A 645 9.81 -30.97 5.92
C PHE A 645 10.26 -32.07 4.96
N GLU A 646 9.35 -32.60 4.15
CA GLU A 646 9.65 -33.66 3.20
C GLU A 646 10.26 -33.11 1.91
N THR A 647 11.15 -33.90 1.32
CA THR A 647 11.76 -33.53 0.04
C THR A 647 10.77 -33.70 -1.11
N PRO A 648 10.85 -32.84 -2.16
CA PRO A 648 10.10 -33.05 -3.39
C PRO A 648 10.24 -34.48 -3.93
N PRO A 649 9.20 -35.05 -4.56
CA PRO A 649 9.28 -36.41 -5.07
C PRO A 649 10.35 -36.54 -6.14
N LYS A 650 11.02 -37.69 -6.14
CA LYS A 650 11.91 -38.10 -7.21
C LYS A 650 11.13 -38.85 -8.27
N LYS A 651 11.61 -38.78 -9.51
CA LYS A 651 11.09 -39.59 -10.60
C LYS A 651 11.23 -41.08 -10.30
N PHE A 652 10.22 -41.83 -10.72
CA PHE A 652 10.18 -43.28 -10.61
C PHE A 652 10.96 -43.92 -11.78
N GLY A 653 11.79 -44.93 -11.48
CA GLY A 653 12.58 -45.65 -12.49
C GLY A 653 11.75 -46.65 -13.29
N LEU A 654 11.62 -46.42 -14.59
CA LEU A 654 10.88 -47.29 -15.54
C LEU A 654 11.79 -47.86 -16.63
N ASP A 655 13.12 -47.82 -16.44
CA ASP A 655 14.11 -48.17 -17.46
C ASP A 655 14.03 -49.65 -17.89
N ASP A 656 13.65 -50.54 -16.97
CA ASP A 656 13.51 -51.97 -17.20
C ASP A 656 12.12 -52.38 -17.74
N VAL A 657 11.29 -51.39 -18.11
CA VAL A 657 9.94 -51.61 -18.64
C VAL A 657 9.91 -51.22 -20.11
N ASP A 658 9.24 -52.03 -20.95
CA ASP A 658 8.91 -51.68 -22.33
C ASP A 658 7.86 -50.56 -22.38
N LEU A 659 8.31 -49.35 -22.06
CA LEU A 659 7.49 -48.17 -21.87
C LEU A 659 6.76 -47.80 -23.16
N ALA A 660 7.48 -47.76 -24.29
CA ALA A 660 6.92 -47.34 -25.57
C ALA A 660 5.73 -48.22 -25.99
N ARG A 661 5.86 -49.56 -25.89
CA ARG A 661 4.77 -50.47 -26.24
C ARG A 661 3.61 -50.39 -25.26
N LYS A 662 3.88 -50.41 -23.95
CA LYS A 662 2.82 -50.35 -22.91
C LYS A 662 2.02 -49.06 -23.00
N ARG A 663 2.68 -47.90 -23.16
CA ARG A 663 2.01 -46.60 -23.30
C ARG A 663 1.18 -46.51 -24.58
N SER A 664 1.70 -47.01 -25.71
CA SER A 664 0.95 -47.05 -26.97
C SER A 664 -0.33 -47.88 -26.85
N LEU A 665 -0.27 -49.02 -26.16
CA LEU A 665 -1.44 -49.86 -25.92
C LEU A 665 -2.44 -49.18 -24.98
N VAL A 666 -1.99 -48.55 -23.89
CA VAL A 666 -2.88 -47.79 -22.98
C VAL A 666 -3.57 -46.64 -23.70
N ALA A 667 -2.84 -45.89 -24.53
CA ALA A 667 -3.42 -44.82 -25.35
C ALA A 667 -4.52 -45.36 -26.27
N ALA A 668 -4.25 -46.47 -26.98
CA ALA A 668 -5.25 -47.13 -27.82
C ALA A 668 -6.50 -47.58 -27.03
N ILE A 669 -6.32 -48.07 -25.81
CA ILE A 669 -7.42 -48.43 -24.90
C ILE A 669 -8.22 -47.19 -24.48
N TYR A 670 -7.57 -46.13 -24.02
CA TYR A 670 -8.25 -44.90 -23.58
C TYR A 670 -9.01 -44.23 -24.72
N GLU A 671 -8.43 -44.16 -25.92
CA GLU A 671 -9.11 -43.69 -27.12
C GLU A 671 -10.34 -44.54 -27.45
N THR A 672 -10.22 -45.87 -27.32
CA THR A 672 -11.34 -46.79 -27.55
C THR A 672 -12.46 -46.61 -26.53
N VAL A 673 -12.12 -46.44 -25.25
CA VAL A 673 -13.11 -46.15 -24.19
C VAL A 673 -13.78 -44.80 -24.45
N GLN A 674 -13.01 -43.77 -24.81
CA GLN A 674 -13.57 -42.44 -25.07
C GLN A 674 -14.52 -42.48 -26.27
N ALA A 675 -14.16 -43.20 -27.34
CA ALA A 675 -15.04 -43.44 -28.47
C ALA A 675 -16.35 -44.13 -28.04
N GLY A 676 -16.28 -45.17 -27.21
CA GLY A 676 -17.47 -45.84 -26.67
C GLY A 676 -18.33 -44.94 -25.77
N ARG A 677 -17.72 -44.09 -24.93
CA ARG A 677 -18.44 -43.09 -24.12
C ARG A 677 -19.13 -42.05 -25.00
N ASN A 678 -18.51 -41.63 -26.11
CA ASN A 678 -19.10 -40.71 -27.07
C ASN A 678 -20.31 -41.34 -27.77
N LEU A 679 -20.18 -42.58 -28.27
CA LEU A 679 -21.30 -43.32 -28.87
C LEU A 679 -22.49 -43.39 -27.91
N ARG A 680 -22.22 -43.65 -26.63
CA ARG A 680 -23.24 -43.70 -25.57
C ARG A 680 -23.94 -42.34 -25.39
N ALA A 681 -23.20 -41.24 -25.35
CA ALA A 681 -23.75 -39.91 -25.22
C ALA A 681 -24.59 -39.52 -26.45
N GLU A 682 -24.13 -39.85 -27.65
CA GLU A 682 -24.81 -39.58 -28.92
C GLU A 682 -26.09 -40.40 -29.06
N ALA A 683 -26.06 -41.67 -28.63
CA ALA A 683 -27.23 -42.53 -28.50
C ALA A 683 -28.16 -42.14 -27.34
N LYS A 684 -27.85 -41.06 -26.60
CA LYS A 684 -28.61 -40.56 -25.44
C LYS A 684 -28.79 -41.61 -24.34
N VAL A 685 -27.85 -42.54 -24.23
CA VAL A 685 -27.80 -43.52 -23.14
C VAL A 685 -27.12 -42.84 -21.94
N SER A 686 -27.82 -42.75 -20.82
CA SER A 686 -27.27 -42.15 -19.58
C SER A 686 -25.95 -42.80 -19.19
N SER A 687 -24.96 -42.03 -18.71
CA SER A 687 -23.65 -42.51 -18.22
C SER A 687 -23.70 -43.37 -16.94
N SER A 688 -24.85 -43.39 -16.25
CA SER A 688 -25.06 -44.23 -15.07
C SER A 688 -25.60 -45.63 -15.38
N THR A 689 -26.25 -45.84 -16.53
CA THR A 689 -26.91 -47.12 -16.89
C THR A 689 -25.95 -48.08 -17.59
N LYS A 690 -25.73 -49.29 -17.07
CA LYS A 690 -24.85 -50.26 -17.75
C LYS A 690 -25.32 -50.54 -19.20
N ALA A 691 -24.37 -50.55 -20.13
CA ALA A 691 -24.63 -50.77 -21.55
C ALA A 691 -23.71 -51.88 -22.11
N ARG A 692 -24.17 -52.62 -23.12
CA ARG A 692 -23.35 -53.64 -23.78
C ARG A 692 -22.58 -53.05 -24.95
N PHE A 693 -21.33 -53.43 -25.07
CA PHE A 693 -20.48 -53.03 -26.18
C PHE A 693 -19.93 -54.27 -26.90
N ILE A 694 -19.65 -54.13 -28.18
CA ILE A 694 -18.98 -55.14 -28.98
C ILE A 694 -17.71 -54.52 -29.52
N LEU A 695 -16.57 -55.17 -29.30
CA LEU A 695 -15.28 -54.76 -29.81
C LEU A 695 -14.85 -55.71 -30.92
N ARG A 696 -14.78 -55.20 -32.15
CA ARG A 696 -14.24 -55.92 -33.32
C ARG A 696 -12.76 -55.60 -33.44
N ALA A 697 -11.93 -56.42 -32.80
CA ALA A 697 -10.48 -56.27 -32.73
C ALA A 697 -9.76 -57.62 -32.74
N ASP A 698 -8.42 -57.62 -32.90
CA ASP A 698 -7.60 -58.84 -32.78
C ASP A 698 -7.52 -59.29 -31.30
N GLU A 699 -7.77 -60.58 -31.07
CA GLU A 699 -7.89 -61.17 -29.73
C GLU A 699 -6.57 -61.25 -28.97
N THR A 700 -5.44 -61.35 -29.69
CA THR A 700 -4.13 -61.63 -29.10
C THR A 700 -3.57 -60.51 -28.23
N GLN A 701 -4.04 -59.27 -28.37
CA GLN A 701 -3.50 -58.10 -27.67
C GLN A 701 -4.43 -57.49 -26.61
N ILE A 702 -5.72 -57.86 -26.60
CA ILE A 702 -6.75 -57.11 -25.85
C ILE A 702 -7.47 -57.96 -24.81
N SER A 703 -7.49 -59.30 -24.95
CA SER A 703 -8.25 -60.21 -24.08
C SER A 703 -8.01 -59.92 -22.58
N ASP A 704 -6.74 -59.80 -22.18
CA ASP A 704 -6.33 -59.52 -20.79
C ASP A 704 -6.76 -58.15 -20.25
N HIS A 705 -7.21 -57.25 -21.12
CA HIS A 705 -7.60 -55.88 -20.80
C HIS A 705 -9.10 -55.61 -20.94
N LEU A 706 -9.90 -56.57 -21.42
CA LEU A 706 -11.35 -56.45 -21.54
C LEU A 706 -12.05 -56.09 -20.21
N PRO A 707 -11.66 -56.64 -19.03
CA PRO A 707 -12.26 -56.23 -17.77
C PRO A 707 -12.06 -54.73 -17.48
N ALA A 708 -10.89 -54.19 -17.80
CA ALA A 708 -10.59 -52.77 -17.61
C ALA A 708 -11.37 -51.90 -18.58
N ILE A 709 -11.45 -52.28 -19.86
CA ILE A 709 -12.25 -51.59 -20.88
C ILE A 709 -13.73 -51.55 -20.47
N SER A 710 -14.28 -52.70 -20.06
CA SER A 710 -15.67 -52.83 -19.59
C SER A 710 -15.95 -51.90 -18.40
N ARG A 711 -15.03 -51.88 -17.43
CA ARG A 711 -15.14 -51.01 -16.27
C ARG A 711 -15.09 -49.53 -16.64
N LEU A 712 -14.13 -49.11 -17.45
CA LEU A 712 -13.95 -47.72 -17.87
C LEU A 712 -15.13 -47.23 -18.72
N LEU A 713 -15.80 -48.10 -19.46
CA LEU A 713 -17.04 -47.79 -20.21
C LEU A 713 -18.30 -47.76 -19.32
N ASN A 714 -18.20 -48.18 -18.05
CA ASN A 714 -19.36 -48.54 -17.23
C ASN A 714 -20.31 -49.47 -18.02
N ALA A 715 -19.75 -50.53 -18.59
CA ALA A 715 -20.44 -51.49 -19.42
C ALA A 715 -21.09 -52.61 -18.57
N GLU A 716 -22.17 -53.20 -19.09
CA GLU A 716 -22.67 -54.50 -18.62
C GLU A 716 -21.69 -55.59 -19.03
N GLU A 717 -21.25 -55.54 -20.28
CA GLU A 717 -20.33 -56.48 -20.91
C GLU A 717 -19.65 -55.80 -22.11
N VAL A 718 -18.41 -56.20 -22.39
CA VAL A 718 -17.71 -55.88 -23.65
C VAL A 718 -17.38 -57.20 -24.33
N ILE A 719 -18.08 -57.50 -25.41
CA ILE A 719 -17.92 -58.75 -26.17
C ILE A 719 -16.83 -58.52 -27.21
N LEU A 720 -15.75 -59.28 -27.13
CA LEU A 720 -14.73 -59.31 -28.17
C LEU A 720 -15.16 -60.32 -29.24
N ASP A 721 -15.52 -59.82 -30.42
CA ASP A 721 -15.92 -60.67 -31.55
C ASP A 721 -15.36 -60.09 -32.86
N PRO A 722 -14.21 -60.59 -33.35
CA PRO A 722 -13.59 -60.09 -34.58
C PRO A 722 -14.47 -60.26 -35.83
N LYS A 723 -15.41 -61.20 -35.79
CA LYS A 723 -16.28 -61.58 -36.94
C LYS A 723 -17.71 -61.07 -36.77
N HIS A 724 -17.96 -60.24 -35.76
CA HIS A 724 -19.30 -59.72 -35.50
C HIS A 724 -19.87 -59.00 -36.72
N LYS A 725 -21.06 -59.41 -37.15
CA LYS A 725 -21.81 -58.70 -38.19
C LYS A 725 -22.77 -57.73 -37.52
N SER A 726 -22.48 -56.44 -37.66
CA SER A 726 -23.33 -55.38 -37.10
C SER A 726 -24.65 -55.28 -37.86
N GLU A 727 -25.76 -55.12 -37.14
CA GLU A 727 -27.05 -54.80 -37.74
C GLU A 727 -27.09 -53.33 -38.21
N PRO A 728 -27.73 -53.01 -39.35
CA PRO A 728 -27.83 -51.64 -39.85
C PRO A 728 -28.47 -50.70 -38.82
N GLY A 729 -27.79 -49.60 -38.48
CA GLY A 729 -28.25 -48.57 -37.55
C GLY A 729 -27.74 -48.70 -36.11
N ILE A 730 -26.86 -49.67 -35.82
CA ILE A 730 -26.13 -49.75 -34.55
C ILE A 730 -24.97 -48.75 -34.55
N PRO A 731 -24.85 -47.89 -33.52
CA PRO A 731 -23.75 -46.93 -33.43
C PRO A 731 -22.38 -47.60 -33.38
N VAL A 732 -21.45 -47.14 -34.24
CA VAL A 732 -20.08 -47.67 -34.35
C VAL A 732 -19.03 -46.56 -34.42
N ALA A 733 -17.91 -46.73 -33.73
CA ALA A 733 -16.77 -45.84 -33.79
C ALA A 733 -15.48 -46.59 -34.13
N LEU A 734 -14.64 -45.95 -34.96
CA LEU A 734 -13.32 -46.47 -35.31
C LEU A 734 -12.30 -46.03 -34.27
N THR A 735 -11.46 -46.97 -33.83
CA THR A 735 -10.46 -46.75 -32.80
C THR A 735 -9.13 -47.41 -33.19
N PRO A 736 -8.01 -47.08 -32.52
CA PRO A 736 -6.74 -47.75 -32.80
C PRO A 736 -6.76 -49.26 -32.52
N LEU A 737 -7.65 -49.74 -31.65
CA LEU A 737 -7.81 -51.17 -31.36
C LEU A 737 -8.68 -51.89 -32.39
N GLY A 738 -9.56 -51.18 -33.11
CA GLY A 738 -10.52 -51.79 -34.03
C GLY A 738 -11.80 -50.97 -34.16
N GLU A 739 -12.95 -51.63 -34.13
CA GLU A 739 -14.26 -50.97 -34.15
C GLU A 739 -15.00 -51.25 -32.84
N ILE A 740 -15.48 -50.21 -32.16
CA ILE A 740 -16.34 -50.35 -30.98
C ILE A 740 -17.78 -50.04 -31.36
N LEU A 741 -18.69 -50.93 -30.97
CA LEU A 741 -20.12 -50.84 -31.23
C LEU A 741 -20.89 -50.77 -29.93
N LEU A 742 -21.96 -49.98 -29.90
CA LEU A 742 -22.87 -49.88 -28.77
C LEU A 742 -24.12 -50.72 -29.04
N ALA A 743 -24.27 -51.84 -28.34
CA ALA A 743 -25.41 -52.74 -28.51
C ALA A 743 -26.67 -52.16 -27.83
N ILE A 744 -27.54 -51.55 -28.64
CA ILE A 744 -28.85 -51.01 -28.22
C ILE A 744 -30.00 -51.82 -28.78
N THR A 745 -31.10 -51.90 -28.02
CA THR A 745 -32.31 -52.65 -28.41
C THR A 745 -33.13 -51.98 -29.51
N LYS A 746 -32.90 -50.69 -29.79
CA LYS A 746 -33.60 -49.94 -30.84
C LYS A 746 -32.61 -49.13 -31.67
N ALA A 747 -32.20 -49.68 -32.82
CA ALA A 747 -31.35 -49.01 -33.79
C ALA A 747 -32.06 -47.82 -34.43
N ASP A 748 -31.38 -46.67 -34.53
CA ASP A 748 -31.87 -45.46 -35.22
C ASP A 748 -30.96 -45.16 -36.41
N LYS A 749 -31.33 -45.72 -37.57
CA LYS A 749 -30.56 -45.56 -38.81
C LYS A 749 -30.42 -44.11 -39.25
N ALA A 750 -31.44 -43.28 -39.03
CA ALA A 750 -31.41 -41.89 -39.47
C ALA A 750 -30.44 -41.06 -38.60
N ALA A 751 -30.48 -41.27 -37.29
CA ALA A 751 -29.55 -40.62 -36.36
C ALA A 751 -28.10 -41.08 -36.59
N GLU A 752 -27.87 -42.38 -36.78
CA GLU A 752 -26.52 -42.92 -37.00
C GLU A 752 -25.92 -42.47 -38.33
N ARG A 753 -26.71 -42.46 -39.43
CA ARG A 753 -26.26 -41.89 -40.71
C ARG A 753 -25.90 -40.41 -40.57
N ALA A 754 -26.74 -39.62 -39.91
CA ALA A 754 -26.46 -38.20 -39.71
C ALA A 754 -25.18 -37.96 -38.89
N ARG A 755 -24.91 -38.82 -37.90
CA ARG A 755 -23.68 -38.79 -37.10
C ARG A 755 -22.45 -39.13 -37.95
N LEU A 756 -22.49 -40.26 -38.65
CA LEU A 756 -21.41 -40.70 -39.55
C LEU A 756 -21.15 -39.66 -40.64
N ASP A 757 -22.18 -39.02 -41.19
CA ASP A 757 -22.05 -37.94 -42.18
C ASP A 757 -21.28 -36.74 -41.63
N LYS A 758 -21.56 -36.37 -40.38
CA LYS A 758 -20.85 -35.29 -39.68
C LYS A 758 -19.39 -35.65 -39.41
N GLU A 759 -19.13 -36.88 -39.00
CA GLU A 759 -17.77 -37.39 -38.72
C GLU A 759 -16.94 -37.48 -40.01
N ILE A 760 -17.54 -38.01 -41.09
CA ILE A 760 -16.98 -38.02 -42.44
C ILE A 760 -16.65 -36.59 -42.89
N ALA A 761 -17.60 -35.65 -42.78
CA ALA A 761 -17.39 -34.27 -43.21
C ALA A 761 -16.25 -33.59 -42.44
N LYS A 762 -16.13 -33.86 -41.13
CA LYS A 762 -15.02 -33.37 -40.30
C LYS A 762 -13.69 -33.95 -40.78
N LEU A 763 -13.61 -35.26 -40.96
CA LEU A 763 -12.38 -35.93 -41.37
C LEU A 763 -11.96 -35.52 -42.80
N GLU A 764 -12.92 -35.30 -43.71
CA GLU A 764 -12.66 -34.75 -45.05
C GLU A 764 -12.13 -33.31 -45.00
N ALA A 765 -12.53 -32.50 -44.01
CA ALA A 765 -11.97 -31.16 -43.81
C ALA A 765 -10.53 -31.20 -43.27
N GLU A 766 -10.25 -32.10 -42.31
CA GLU A 766 -8.90 -32.31 -41.78
C GLU A 766 -7.95 -32.87 -42.86
N LEU A 767 -8.41 -33.85 -43.63
CA LEU A 767 -7.64 -34.41 -44.75
C LEU A 767 -7.31 -33.34 -45.80
N ARG A 768 -8.29 -32.50 -46.18
CA ARG A 768 -8.05 -31.36 -47.09
C ARG A 768 -6.97 -30.41 -46.55
N THR A 769 -6.94 -30.17 -45.24
CA THR A 769 -5.94 -29.30 -44.61
C THR A 769 -4.54 -29.92 -44.67
N VAL A 770 -4.42 -31.20 -44.34
CA VAL A 770 -3.14 -31.94 -44.40
C VAL A 770 -2.64 -32.02 -45.84
N GLU A 771 -3.51 -32.35 -46.79
CA GLU A 771 -3.17 -32.39 -48.21
C GLU A 771 -2.76 -31.02 -48.75
N GLY A 772 -3.40 -29.94 -48.30
CA GLY A 772 -3.03 -28.57 -48.65
C GLY A 772 -1.60 -28.24 -48.22
N LYS A 773 -1.21 -28.64 -47.00
CA LYS A 773 0.17 -28.48 -46.50
C LYS A 773 1.18 -29.30 -47.30
N LEU A 774 0.86 -30.57 -47.59
CA LEU A 774 1.73 -31.47 -48.35
C LEU A 774 1.86 -31.11 -49.84
N LYS A 775 0.85 -30.43 -50.42
CA LYS A 775 0.91 -29.87 -51.78
C LYS A 775 1.74 -28.58 -51.86
N ASN A 776 1.96 -27.88 -50.74
CA ASN A 776 2.77 -26.68 -50.69
C ASN A 776 4.27 -27.03 -50.72
N LYS A 777 4.91 -26.84 -51.88
CA LYS A 777 6.35 -27.12 -52.08
C LYS A 777 7.24 -26.40 -51.06
N SER A 778 6.95 -25.15 -50.73
CA SER A 778 7.74 -24.39 -49.75
C SER A 778 7.65 -24.98 -48.34
N PHE A 779 6.53 -25.61 -47.98
CA PHE A 779 6.40 -26.29 -46.69
C PHE A 779 7.21 -27.58 -46.68
N VAL A 780 7.09 -28.40 -47.72
CA VAL A 780 7.79 -29.69 -47.83
C VAL A 780 9.32 -29.51 -47.85
N GLU A 781 9.82 -28.45 -48.46
CA GLU A 781 11.26 -28.18 -48.57
C GLU A 781 11.86 -27.51 -47.32
N ARG A 782 11.10 -26.69 -46.60
CA ARG A 782 11.62 -25.89 -45.46
C ARG A 782 11.29 -26.44 -44.08
N ALA A 783 10.24 -27.25 -43.95
CA ALA A 783 9.86 -27.83 -42.67
C ALA A 783 10.83 -28.98 -42.29
N PRO A 784 11.07 -29.21 -40.99
CA PRO A 784 11.87 -30.35 -40.53
C PRO A 784 11.32 -31.68 -41.07
N ALA A 785 12.21 -32.61 -41.43
CA ALA A 785 11.84 -33.89 -42.04
C ALA A 785 10.85 -34.70 -41.19
N ALA A 786 10.98 -34.64 -39.86
CA ALA A 786 10.05 -35.27 -38.92
C ALA A 786 8.61 -34.73 -39.05
N VAL A 787 8.46 -33.41 -39.22
CA VAL A 787 7.15 -32.74 -39.36
C VAL A 787 6.49 -33.10 -40.68
N VAL A 788 7.27 -33.16 -41.77
CA VAL A 788 6.76 -33.61 -43.08
C VAL A 788 6.35 -35.08 -43.03
N GLY A 789 7.16 -35.92 -42.35
CA GLY A 789 6.85 -37.33 -42.11
C GLY A 789 5.55 -37.52 -41.33
N GLU A 790 5.35 -36.76 -40.26
CA GLU A 790 4.12 -36.76 -39.46
C GLU A 790 2.89 -36.41 -40.30
N HIS A 791 2.96 -35.36 -41.13
CA HIS A 791 1.85 -34.99 -42.01
C HIS A 791 1.53 -36.07 -43.05
N ARG A 792 2.55 -36.76 -43.60
CA ARG A 792 2.33 -37.90 -44.51
C ARG A 792 1.67 -39.08 -43.80
N GLN A 793 2.05 -39.34 -42.56
CA GLN A 793 1.43 -40.38 -41.73
C GLN A 793 -0.03 -40.03 -41.44
N ARG A 794 -0.32 -38.81 -40.99
CA ARG A 794 -1.69 -38.31 -40.79
C ARG A 794 -2.55 -38.42 -42.07
N GLN A 795 -1.99 -38.12 -43.24
CA GLN A 795 -2.72 -38.28 -44.51
C GLN A 795 -3.13 -39.74 -44.74
N LYS A 796 -2.22 -40.70 -44.53
CA LYS A 796 -2.52 -42.13 -44.63
C LYS A 796 -3.59 -42.56 -43.64
N ASP A 797 -3.44 -42.17 -42.39
CA ASP A 797 -4.35 -42.58 -41.30
C ASP A 797 -5.76 -42.02 -41.51
N PHE A 798 -5.87 -40.73 -41.81
CA PHE A 798 -7.17 -40.10 -42.13
C PHE A 798 -7.81 -40.68 -43.38
N SER A 799 -7.03 -41.03 -44.42
CA SER A 799 -7.58 -41.66 -45.63
C SER A 799 -8.13 -43.06 -45.33
N ALA A 800 -7.41 -43.85 -44.53
CA ALA A 800 -7.84 -45.19 -44.13
C ALA A 800 -9.09 -45.13 -43.21
N GLN A 801 -9.11 -44.20 -42.26
CA GLN A 801 -10.25 -43.99 -41.37
C GLN A 801 -11.48 -43.48 -42.13
N LEU A 802 -11.30 -42.58 -43.11
CA LEU A 802 -12.38 -42.09 -43.96
C LEU A 802 -13.01 -43.21 -44.80
N ALA A 803 -12.19 -44.10 -45.37
CA ALA A 803 -12.69 -45.25 -46.12
C ALA A 803 -13.57 -46.16 -45.25
N ARG A 804 -13.12 -46.44 -44.02
CA ARG A 804 -13.89 -47.23 -43.05
C ARG A 804 -15.17 -46.54 -42.59
N LEU A 805 -15.16 -45.22 -42.33
CA LEU A 805 -16.37 -44.47 -41.97
C LEU A 805 -17.39 -44.45 -43.11
N LYS A 806 -16.93 -44.31 -44.37
CA LYS A 806 -17.82 -44.40 -45.55
C LYS A 806 -18.42 -45.78 -45.69
N GLN A 807 -17.65 -46.84 -45.48
CA GLN A 807 -18.16 -48.20 -45.44
C GLN A 807 -19.19 -48.39 -44.33
N ALA A 808 -18.93 -47.89 -43.12
CA ALA A 808 -19.88 -47.93 -42.01
C ALA A 808 -21.18 -47.18 -42.33
N ARG A 809 -21.08 -46.01 -42.97
CA ARG A 809 -22.23 -45.20 -43.44
C ARG A 809 -23.08 -45.97 -44.46
N ASP A 810 -22.46 -46.67 -45.39
CA ASP A 810 -23.17 -47.45 -46.42
C ASP A 810 -23.92 -48.64 -45.80
N THR A 811 -23.42 -49.18 -44.69
CA THR A 811 -24.03 -50.30 -43.96
C THR A 811 -25.01 -49.91 -42.85
N ALA A 812 -25.00 -48.65 -42.39
CA ALA A 812 -25.95 -48.09 -41.42
C ALA A 812 -27.31 -47.83 -42.07
#